data_AF-A0A1W9L3L5-F1
#
_entry.id   AF-A0A1W9L3L5-F1
#
_cell.length_a   1.000
_cell.length_b   1.000
_cell.length_c   1.000
_cell.angle_alpha   90.00
_cell.angle_beta   90.00
_cell.angle_gamma   90.00
#
_symmetry.space_group_name_H-M   'P 1'
#
loop_
_entity.id
_entity.type
_entity.pdbx_description
1 polymer ?
#
loop_
_entity_poly.entity_id
_entity_poly.type
_entity_poly.pdbx_seq_one_letter_code
_entity_poly.pdbx_strand_id
1 'polypeptide(L)'
;MLAELGKIALNRQLNHIQVTYLATPKNQPAFNFLQHIGENFKQLFENQFIFHFPAEYLATIVYQPTEPVQTENLLTTPIKTVTTSSVLEKFRLMQRIATKLNTVDAIFAQMNAKNQKRRPETIGRWSAPFTPIEKQLAQLWCEVLGITEIGVHDHFFTLGGNSLTAVRLISRIREQLNVSLSIEQLFNQPMVANLALIILEQKLQFINKETTQYLLQQVHQFSEQELPAFIAKNSEEPLTITTTENTQQEPSFSIQMRLVRDSTLPQDSTTQITTIGFVTRNRLKGLQQAMTSYIDHNKQYDRKINFTIMDDSNRAETRHSYQQMLTSLVKQHNLTISYAGWGEKYYFAKKLMKTQQLPEEVINFALFDPERCGYAAGANRNALLLQTIGETFLSVDDDTLCHLAAPTMTDHRLGFTMNQDPAEITFFPNRTTLLQAINPINADVLSFHEQALGRNLADLLATKEVDLSGINAPLLQRLMNGQGRILVTLNGLFGDCGWGAPFGYWDSPMGCLLLESNSHQRLTCCETDYRKGCISREVLRLAKRLTISDATFSMSTFMGLDHRALLPPYFPVQRGQDILFGMTVWQCFKSSYFAHLPVALLHTPVEQRHFWPDEIFRTASGSDTAKLMVYCLRTFQQTNHADDIKNLQALGQHLMDLGSMSLSDFIYFFQVQAKHHGHLLIELMERRLSEEEESPAFWANDIKKYMQQLQQAFIKPNYWMPLDLMSGRTIDEVQILSQKLVYQFGQLLYWWPTLVGVTKELYLQGEHFAKDLGSL
;
A
#
# COMPACT_ATOMS: atom_id res chain seq x y z
N MET A 1 15.52 -16.70 -31.54
CA MET A 1 14.04 -16.79 -31.60
C MET A 1 13.55 -17.32 -32.94
N LEU A 2 13.71 -16.58 -34.06
CA LEU A 2 13.17 -17.01 -35.38
C LEU A 2 13.70 -18.37 -35.85
N ALA A 3 14.99 -18.65 -35.66
CA ALA A 3 15.57 -19.96 -35.98
C ALA A 3 14.91 -21.13 -35.22
N GLU A 4 14.60 -20.93 -33.94
CA GLU A 4 13.90 -21.93 -33.13
C GLU A 4 12.43 -22.10 -33.56
N LEU A 5 11.75 -21.02 -33.94
CA LEU A 5 10.42 -21.10 -34.51
C LEU A 5 10.43 -21.91 -35.82
N GLY A 6 11.45 -21.75 -36.67
CA GLY A 6 11.66 -22.57 -37.87
C GLY A 6 11.74 -24.07 -37.55
N LYS A 7 12.57 -24.46 -36.58
CA LYS A 7 12.70 -25.85 -36.13
C LYS A 7 11.39 -26.41 -35.56
N ILE A 8 10.68 -25.61 -34.76
CA ILE A 8 9.37 -25.99 -34.20
C ILE A 8 8.33 -26.19 -35.30
N ALA A 9 8.31 -25.32 -36.32
CA ALA A 9 7.39 -25.43 -37.45
C ALA A 9 7.67 -26.69 -38.28
N LEU A 10 8.92 -27.01 -38.58
CA LEU A 10 9.30 -28.25 -39.27
C LEU A 10 8.90 -29.50 -38.48
N ASN A 11 9.15 -29.52 -37.17
CA ASN A 11 8.73 -30.63 -36.29
C ASN A 11 7.20 -30.81 -36.24
N ARG A 12 6.44 -29.75 -36.54
CA ARG A 12 4.97 -29.74 -36.58
C ARG A 12 4.40 -29.83 -38.00
N GLN A 13 5.23 -30.11 -39.00
CA GLN A 13 4.84 -30.16 -40.42
C GLN A 13 4.16 -28.87 -40.93
N LEU A 14 4.56 -27.72 -40.39
CA LEU A 14 4.10 -26.40 -40.82
C LEU A 14 5.12 -25.80 -41.79
N ASN A 15 4.65 -25.40 -42.97
CA ASN A 15 5.52 -24.95 -44.06
C ASN A 15 5.96 -23.48 -43.92
N HIS A 16 5.21 -22.65 -43.18
CA HIS A 16 5.46 -21.22 -43.07
C HIS A 16 5.20 -20.69 -41.66
N ILE A 17 5.89 -19.60 -41.32
CA ILE A 17 5.74 -18.85 -40.08
C ILE A 17 5.41 -17.41 -40.44
N GLN A 18 4.27 -16.93 -39.96
CA GLN A 18 3.84 -15.55 -40.14
C GLN A 18 4.29 -14.72 -38.95
N VAL A 19 5.02 -13.63 -39.22
CA VAL A 19 5.41 -12.63 -38.21
C VAL A 19 4.77 -11.31 -38.59
N THR A 20 3.75 -10.93 -37.84
CA THR A 20 3.10 -9.62 -38.00
C THR A 20 3.84 -8.58 -37.16
N TYR A 21 4.18 -7.45 -37.78
CA TYR A 21 5.04 -6.44 -37.21
C TYR A 21 4.53 -5.03 -37.49
N LEU A 22 4.24 -4.27 -36.42
CA LEU A 22 3.89 -2.85 -36.50
C LEU A 22 5.13 -1.99 -36.21
N ALA A 23 5.63 -1.29 -37.23
CA ALA A 23 6.79 -0.42 -37.08
C ALA A 23 6.45 0.86 -36.31
N THR A 24 7.28 1.18 -35.33
CA THR A 24 7.23 2.39 -34.49
C THR A 24 8.65 2.91 -34.26
N PRO A 25 8.85 4.18 -33.90
CA PRO A 25 10.19 4.71 -33.62
C PRO A 25 10.94 3.94 -32.51
N LYS A 26 10.23 3.36 -31.54
CA LYS A 26 10.81 2.63 -30.41
C LYS A 26 11.30 1.23 -30.78
N ASN A 27 10.70 0.59 -31.78
CA ASN A 27 11.03 -0.79 -32.19
C ASN A 27 11.82 -0.86 -33.51
N GLN A 28 12.23 0.29 -34.06
CA GLN A 28 12.99 0.38 -35.31
C GLN A 28 14.17 -0.61 -35.43
N PRO A 29 14.98 -0.90 -34.40
CA PRO A 29 16.06 -1.90 -34.52
C PRO A 29 15.54 -3.31 -34.85
N ALA A 30 14.42 -3.72 -34.26
CA ALA A 30 13.80 -5.01 -34.54
C ALA A 30 13.16 -5.04 -35.94
N PHE A 31 12.63 -3.91 -36.41
CA PHE A 31 12.15 -3.79 -37.78
C PHE A 31 13.28 -3.91 -38.79
N ASN A 32 14.38 -3.17 -38.59
CA ASN A 32 15.56 -3.22 -39.45
C ASN A 32 16.13 -4.64 -39.53
N PHE A 33 16.14 -5.37 -38.41
CA PHE A 33 16.53 -6.78 -38.38
C PHE A 33 15.59 -7.67 -39.20
N LEU A 34 14.27 -7.56 -39.02
CA LEU A 34 13.29 -8.35 -39.78
C LEU A 34 13.33 -8.05 -41.28
N GLN A 35 13.56 -6.78 -41.65
CA GLN A 35 13.81 -6.40 -43.04
C GLN A 35 15.09 -7.06 -43.56
N HIS A 36 16.19 -6.98 -42.81
CA HIS A 36 17.47 -7.54 -43.23
C HIS A 36 17.39 -9.05 -43.55
N ILE A 37 16.68 -9.82 -42.72
CA ILE A 37 16.55 -11.27 -42.90
C ILE A 37 15.32 -11.70 -43.70
N GLY A 38 14.40 -10.78 -44.00
CA GLY A 38 13.04 -11.15 -44.39
C GLY A 38 12.40 -10.28 -45.44
N GLU A 39 13.14 -9.35 -46.06
CA GLU A 39 12.56 -8.42 -47.05
C GLU A 39 11.84 -9.15 -48.19
N ASN A 40 12.38 -10.28 -48.66
CA ASN A 40 11.77 -11.08 -49.73
C ASN A 40 10.47 -11.79 -49.32
N PHE A 41 10.18 -11.85 -48.02
CA PHE A 41 9.00 -12.49 -47.43
C PHE A 41 8.01 -11.47 -46.87
N LYS A 42 8.27 -10.18 -47.07
CA LYS A 42 7.54 -9.08 -46.46
C LYS A 42 6.36 -8.64 -47.34
N GLN A 43 5.22 -8.43 -46.70
CA GLN A 43 4.02 -7.86 -47.29
C GLN A 43 3.52 -6.71 -46.40
N LEU A 44 2.97 -5.67 -47.01
CA LEU A 44 2.31 -4.59 -46.27
C LEU A 44 0.79 -4.82 -46.35
N PHE A 45 0.14 -4.92 -45.19
CA PHE A 45 -1.31 -5.07 -45.07
C PHE A 45 -1.81 -4.21 -43.92
N GLU A 46 -2.79 -3.34 -44.18
CA GLU A 46 -3.45 -2.51 -43.16
C GLU A 46 -2.49 -1.84 -42.16
N ASN A 47 -1.46 -1.15 -42.67
CA ASN A 47 -0.41 -0.46 -41.90
C ASN A 47 0.50 -1.37 -41.04
N GLN A 48 0.53 -2.68 -41.29
CA GLN A 48 1.42 -3.62 -40.63
C GLN A 48 2.26 -4.37 -41.66
N PHE A 49 3.50 -4.68 -41.29
CA PHE A 49 4.37 -5.52 -42.10
C PHE A 49 4.17 -6.98 -41.67
N ILE A 50 3.77 -7.82 -42.60
CA ILE A 50 3.62 -9.25 -42.39
C ILE A 50 4.76 -9.95 -43.11
N PHE A 51 5.56 -10.71 -42.37
CA PHE A 51 6.64 -11.52 -42.92
C PHE A 51 6.19 -12.98 -42.97
N HIS A 52 6.10 -13.57 -44.16
CA HIS A 52 5.73 -14.96 -44.39
C HIS A 52 6.98 -15.81 -44.64
N PHE A 53 7.68 -16.19 -43.57
CA PHE A 53 8.91 -16.94 -43.70
C PHE A 53 8.65 -18.42 -43.98
N PRO A 54 9.31 -19.04 -44.96
CA PRO A 54 9.37 -20.50 -45.08
C PRO A 54 10.02 -21.12 -43.82
N ALA A 55 9.45 -22.19 -43.29
CA ALA A 55 9.96 -22.84 -42.08
C ALA A 55 11.39 -23.37 -42.26
N GLU A 56 11.68 -23.93 -43.44
CA GLU A 56 13.02 -24.37 -43.84
C GLU A 56 14.01 -23.19 -43.87
N TYR A 57 13.59 -22.03 -44.39
CA TYR A 57 14.41 -20.84 -44.42
C TYR A 57 14.80 -20.40 -43.00
N LEU A 58 13.84 -20.26 -42.09
CA LEU A 58 14.17 -19.87 -40.70
C LEU A 58 15.04 -20.90 -39.99
N ALA A 59 14.83 -22.19 -40.22
CA ALA A 59 15.61 -23.25 -39.59
C ALA A 59 17.10 -23.24 -40.00
N THR A 60 17.43 -22.60 -41.13
CA THR A 60 18.82 -22.42 -41.61
C THR A 60 19.53 -21.18 -41.04
N ILE A 61 18.82 -20.29 -40.34
CA ILE A 61 19.43 -19.09 -39.75
C ILE A 61 20.30 -19.48 -38.56
N VAL A 62 21.60 -19.20 -38.66
CA VAL A 62 22.58 -19.36 -37.56
C VAL A 62 22.86 -18.00 -36.96
N TYR A 63 22.57 -17.83 -35.67
CA TYR A 63 22.97 -16.64 -34.93
C TYR A 63 24.45 -16.76 -34.53
N GLN A 64 25.31 -15.93 -35.14
CA GLN A 64 26.67 -15.70 -34.65
C GLN A 64 26.69 -14.38 -33.89
N PRO A 65 26.95 -14.38 -32.57
CA PRO A 65 27.15 -13.14 -31.84
C PRO A 65 28.40 -12.44 -32.41
N THR A 66 28.24 -11.23 -32.92
CA THR A 66 29.38 -10.37 -33.23
C THR A 66 30.18 -10.13 -31.95
N GLU A 67 31.49 -10.37 -32.00
CA GLU A 67 32.41 -10.00 -30.93
C GLU A 67 32.23 -8.53 -30.53
N PRO A 68 32.52 -8.18 -29.26
CA PRO A 68 32.39 -6.81 -28.80
C PRO A 68 33.25 -5.91 -29.68
N VAL A 69 32.63 -4.91 -30.29
CA VAL A 69 33.37 -3.81 -30.93
C VAL A 69 34.29 -3.22 -29.87
N GLN A 70 35.60 -3.29 -30.09
CA GLN A 70 36.57 -2.54 -29.30
C GLN A 70 36.24 -1.05 -29.46
N THR A 71 35.67 -0.45 -28.43
CA THR A 71 35.52 0.99 -28.31
C THR A 71 36.87 1.61 -28.00
N GLU A 72 37.72 1.76 -29.02
CA GLU A 72 38.80 2.73 -28.98
C GLU A 72 38.31 4.05 -29.60
N ASN A 73 38.52 5.12 -28.82
CA ASN A 73 38.42 6.53 -29.18
C ASN A 73 37.02 7.10 -29.43
N LEU A 74 36.30 7.35 -28.33
CA LEU A 74 35.49 8.57 -28.14
C LEU A 74 35.51 8.99 -26.65
N LEU A 75 36.68 8.94 -26.02
CA LEU A 75 36.97 9.67 -24.79
C LEU A 75 37.54 11.04 -25.18
N THR A 76 36.67 12.05 -25.23
CA THR A 76 36.95 13.42 -24.77
C THR A 76 35.65 14.22 -24.81
N THR A 77 34.74 13.93 -23.87
CA THR A 77 33.80 14.96 -23.43
C THR A 77 34.18 15.29 -21.98
N PRO A 78 34.57 16.53 -21.67
CA PRO A 78 34.95 16.87 -20.32
C PRO A 78 33.74 16.72 -19.41
N ILE A 79 34.00 16.17 -18.21
CA ILE A 79 33.09 16.11 -17.09
C ILE A 79 32.42 17.49 -16.95
N LYS A 80 31.11 17.57 -17.21
CA LYS A 80 30.33 18.77 -16.90
C LYS A 80 30.27 18.88 -15.38
N THR A 81 31.17 19.69 -14.82
CA THR A 81 30.94 20.36 -13.55
C THR A 81 29.58 21.03 -13.61
N VAL A 82 28.71 20.69 -12.65
CA VAL A 82 27.41 21.34 -12.46
C VAL A 82 27.71 22.80 -12.10
N THR A 83 27.70 23.67 -13.11
CA THR A 83 27.85 25.11 -12.90
C THR A 83 26.52 25.67 -12.39
N THR A 84 26.63 26.74 -11.60
CA THR A 84 25.57 27.61 -11.06
C THR A 84 24.51 28.09 -12.07
N SER A 85 24.68 27.80 -13.36
CA SER A 85 23.69 28.07 -14.41
C SER A 85 22.42 27.21 -14.31
N SER A 86 22.50 25.94 -13.88
CA SER A 86 21.32 25.06 -13.82
C SER A 86 20.32 25.45 -12.72
N VAL A 87 20.83 26.02 -11.62
CA VAL A 87 20.03 26.59 -10.53
C VAL A 87 19.35 27.87 -11.00
N LEU A 88 20.05 28.72 -11.76
CA LEU A 88 19.50 29.96 -12.31
C LEU A 88 18.45 29.69 -13.40
N GLU A 89 18.62 28.63 -14.20
CA GLU A 89 17.63 28.17 -15.17
C GLU A 89 16.39 27.59 -14.48
N LYS A 90 16.56 26.77 -13.43
CA LYS A 90 15.43 26.33 -12.57
C LYS A 90 14.74 27.51 -11.91
N PHE A 91 15.48 28.50 -11.43
CA PHE A 91 14.92 29.70 -10.81
C PHE A 91 14.13 30.56 -11.80
N ARG A 92 14.63 30.74 -13.03
CA ARG A 92 13.90 31.43 -14.13
C ARG A 92 12.67 30.67 -14.58
N LEU A 93 12.72 29.33 -14.57
CA LEU A 93 11.55 28.48 -14.85
C LEU A 93 10.50 28.62 -13.75
N MET A 94 10.92 28.57 -12.47
CA MET A 94 10.02 28.79 -11.33
C MET A 94 9.44 30.20 -11.32
N GLN A 95 10.22 31.24 -11.68
CA GLN A 95 9.72 32.59 -11.85
C GLN A 95 8.70 32.68 -12.99
N ARG A 96 8.91 32.00 -14.11
CA ARG A 96 7.92 31.95 -15.22
C ARG A 96 6.64 31.23 -14.82
N ILE A 97 6.73 30.15 -14.06
CA ILE A 97 5.56 29.45 -13.50
C ILE A 97 4.81 30.40 -12.57
N ALA A 98 5.51 31.05 -11.64
CA ALA A 98 4.92 31.99 -10.68
C ALA A 98 4.31 33.25 -11.33
N THR A 99 4.85 33.71 -12.47
CA THR A 99 4.38 34.95 -13.14
C THR A 99 3.41 34.73 -14.29
N LYS A 100 3.36 33.55 -14.92
CA LYS A 100 2.49 33.29 -16.09
C LYS A 100 1.45 32.18 -15.90
N LEU A 101 1.59 31.31 -14.90
CA LEU A 101 0.67 30.19 -14.64
C LEU A 101 0.31 30.19 -13.15
N ASN A 102 -0.53 31.14 -12.76
CA ASN A 102 -0.89 31.39 -11.35
C ASN A 102 -2.00 30.47 -10.82
N THR A 103 -2.51 29.54 -11.63
CA THR A 103 -3.51 28.55 -11.20
C THR A 103 -3.13 27.14 -11.65
N VAL A 104 -3.52 26.17 -10.82
CA VAL A 104 -3.31 24.74 -11.05
C VAL A 104 -3.92 24.30 -12.39
N ASP A 105 -5.06 24.87 -12.77
CA ASP A 105 -5.73 24.59 -14.05
C ASP A 105 -4.93 25.07 -15.28
N ALA A 106 -4.21 26.20 -15.19
CA ALA A 106 -3.39 26.70 -16.28
C ALA A 106 -2.13 25.83 -16.50
N ILE A 107 -1.58 25.27 -15.41
CA ILE A 107 -0.45 24.32 -15.46
C ILE A 107 -0.91 22.99 -16.05
N PHE A 108 -2.06 22.47 -15.61
CA PHE A 108 -2.65 21.27 -16.21
C PHE A 108 -3.04 21.47 -17.68
N ALA A 109 -3.56 22.63 -18.07
CA ALA A 109 -3.85 22.96 -19.45
C ALA A 109 -2.58 22.94 -20.33
N GLN A 110 -1.45 23.48 -19.86
CA GLN A 110 -0.18 23.40 -20.60
C GLN A 110 0.45 22.00 -20.59
N MET A 111 0.34 21.25 -19.50
CA MET A 111 0.82 19.87 -19.43
C MET A 111 0.02 18.96 -20.37
N ASN A 112 -1.29 19.15 -20.45
CA ASN A 112 -2.17 18.42 -21.35
C ASN A 112 -1.96 18.81 -22.81
N ALA A 113 -1.71 20.10 -23.11
CA ALA A 113 -1.39 20.56 -24.46
C ALA A 113 -0.11 19.93 -25.04
N LYS A 114 0.81 19.45 -24.19
CA LYS A 114 2.06 18.81 -24.60
C LYS A 114 1.93 17.30 -24.91
N ASN A 115 0.84 16.66 -24.46
CA ASN A 115 0.60 15.22 -24.56
C ASN A 115 -0.56 14.83 -25.48
N GLN A 116 -1.26 15.78 -26.09
CA GLN A 116 -2.39 15.46 -26.96
C GLN A 116 -1.93 15.06 -28.37
N LYS A 117 -2.36 13.87 -28.81
CA LYS A 117 -2.24 13.44 -30.20
C LYS A 117 -3.31 14.16 -31.03
N ARG A 118 -2.94 14.68 -32.20
CA ARG A 118 -3.92 15.24 -33.15
C ARG A 118 -4.75 14.12 -33.77
N ARG A 119 -6.04 14.38 -34.04
CA ARG A 119 -6.91 13.48 -34.81
C ARG A 119 -6.24 13.12 -36.14
N PRO A 120 -6.10 11.84 -36.50
CA PRO A 120 -5.52 11.44 -37.80
C PRO A 120 -6.33 12.01 -38.97
N GLU A 121 -5.68 12.62 -39.97
CA GLU A 121 -6.33 13.25 -41.13
C GLU A 121 -7.05 12.24 -42.06
N THR A 122 -6.79 10.93 -41.88
CA THR A 122 -7.23 9.84 -42.78
C THR A 122 -8.60 9.24 -42.43
N ILE A 123 -9.28 9.69 -41.38
CA ILE A 123 -10.51 9.06 -40.87
C ILE A 123 -11.72 9.98 -41.06
N GLY A 124 -12.50 9.77 -42.13
CA GLY A 124 -13.88 10.24 -42.28
C GLY A 124 -14.14 11.76 -42.21
N ARG A 125 -15.34 12.17 -42.63
CA ARG A 125 -15.77 13.58 -42.59
C ARG A 125 -16.01 13.99 -41.13
N TRP A 126 -15.17 14.86 -40.59
CA TRP A 126 -15.33 15.37 -39.22
C TRP A 126 -16.66 16.12 -39.08
N SER A 127 -17.39 15.82 -38.00
CA SER A 127 -18.60 16.53 -37.59
C SER A 127 -18.55 16.76 -36.09
N ALA A 128 -18.74 18.01 -35.67
CA ALA A 128 -18.59 18.41 -34.27
C ALA A 128 -19.74 17.86 -33.39
N PRO A 129 -19.46 17.47 -32.13
CA PRO A 129 -20.49 17.16 -31.13
C PRO A 129 -21.48 18.31 -30.95
N PHE A 130 -22.77 18.03 -31.16
CA PHE A 130 -23.82 19.04 -31.12
C PHE A 130 -24.60 18.97 -29.80
N THR A 131 -25.06 17.78 -29.42
CA THR A 131 -25.88 17.59 -28.23
C THR A 131 -25.05 17.59 -26.93
N PRO A 132 -25.63 17.90 -25.76
CA PRO A 132 -24.90 17.86 -24.48
C PRO A 132 -24.28 16.49 -24.18
N ILE A 133 -24.97 15.40 -24.53
CA ILE A 133 -24.48 14.03 -24.32
C ILE A 133 -23.32 13.72 -25.27
N GLU A 134 -23.41 14.11 -26.55
CA GLU A 134 -22.31 13.96 -27.51
C GLU A 134 -21.07 14.73 -27.07
N LYS A 135 -21.23 15.96 -26.55
CA LYS A 135 -20.12 16.79 -26.07
C LYS A 135 -19.42 16.14 -24.87
N GLN A 136 -20.19 15.66 -23.90
CA GLN A 136 -19.66 14.96 -22.73
C GLN A 136 -18.96 13.65 -23.11
N LEU A 137 -19.55 12.86 -24.00
CA LEU A 137 -18.95 11.63 -24.50
C LEU A 137 -17.66 11.88 -25.28
N ALA A 138 -17.66 12.85 -26.20
CA ALA A 138 -16.46 13.21 -26.95
C ALA A 138 -15.34 13.69 -26.03
N GLN A 139 -15.65 14.45 -24.98
CA GLN A 139 -14.68 14.86 -23.97
C GLN A 139 -14.10 13.65 -23.21
N LEU A 140 -14.96 12.73 -22.74
CA LEU A 140 -14.54 11.51 -22.07
C LEU A 140 -13.62 10.66 -22.97
N TRP A 141 -13.93 10.58 -24.26
CA TRP A 141 -13.08 9.89 -25.23
C TRP A 141 -11.73 10.59 -25.43
N CYS A 142 -11.73 11.93 -25.50
CA CYS A 142 -10.50 12.71 -25.63
C CYS A 142 -9.56 12.45 -24.44
N GLU A 143 -10.12 12.39 -23.22
CA GLU A 143 -9.36 12.11 -22.00
C GLU A 143 -8.83 10.67 -21.94
N VAL A 144 -9.63 9.69 -22.38
CA VAL A 144 -9.27 8.26 -22.34
C VAL A 144 -8.26 7.89 -23.42
N LEU A 145 -8.40 8.47 -24.62
CA LEU A 145 -7.56 8.17 -25.78
C LEU A 145 -6.36 9.13 -25.93
N GLY A 146 -6.38 10.27 -25.23
CA GLY A 146 -5.35 11.31 -25.32
C GLY A 146 -5.35 12.06 -26.65
N ILE A 147 -6.54 12.30 -27.22
CA ILE A 147 -6.74 12.96 -28.52
C ILE A 147 -7.33 14.36 -28.31
N THR A 148 -6.90 15.35 -29.10
CA THR A 148 -7.34 16.75 -28.97
C THR A 148 -8.83 16.96 -29.25
N GLU A 149 -9.35 16.33 -30.30
CA GLU A 149 -10.70 16.53 -30.81
C GLU A 149 -11.24 15.23 -31.39
N ILE A 150 -12.45 14.87 -31.02
CA ILE A 150 -13.16 13.67 -31.49
C ILE A 150 -14.49 14.11 -32.11
N GLY A 151 -14.69 13.74 -33.36
CA GLY A 151 -15.95 13.95 -34.09
C GLY A 151 -16.99 12.89 -33.75
N VAL A 152 -18.27 13.21 -33.98
CA VAL A 152 -19.38 12.31 -33.59
C VAL A 152 -19.41 10.98 -34.34
N HIS A 153 -18.78 10.93 -35.52
CA HIS A 153 -18.64 9.74 -36.36
C HIS A 153 -17.26 9.08 -36.26
N ASP A 154 -16.41 9.53 -35.34
CA ASP A 154 -15.10 8.90 -35.16
C ASP A 154 -15.27 7.53 -34.47
N HIS A 155 -14.54 6.55 -34.98
CA HIS A 155 -14.62 5.17 -34.52
C HIS A 155 -13.60 4.90 -33.41
N PHE A 156 -14.07 4.49 -32.22
CA PHE A 156 -13.27 4.37 -30.99
C PHE A 156 -11.98 3.54 -31.18
N PHE A 157 -12.09 2.38 -31.81
CA PHE A 157 -10.96 1.47 -31.99
C PHE A 157 -9.99 1.95 -33.08
N THR A 158 -10.47 2.71 -34.05
CA THR A 158 -9.65 3.29 -35.12
C THR A 158 -8.82 4.47 -34.61
N LEU A 159 -9.28 5.11 -33.53
CA LEU A 159 -8.55 6.14 -32.80
C LEU A 159 -7.51 5.57 -31.80
N GLY A 160 -7.28 4.25 -31.80
CA GLY A 160 -6.30 3.60 -30.92
C GLY A 160 -6.87 3.09 -29.60
N GLY A 161 -8.21 3.02 -29.48
CA GLY A 161 -8.86 2.34 -28.37
C GLY A 161 -8.62 0.82 -28.39
N ASN A 162 -8.40 0.25 -27.21
CA ASN A 162 -8.33 -1.19 -26.94
C ASN A 162 -9.22 -1.59 -25.75
N SER A 163 -9.24 -2.86 -25.37
CA SER A 163 -10.07 -3.37 -24.27
C SER A 163 -9.83 -2.67 -22.93
N LEU A 164 -8.59 -2.27 -22.63
CA LEU A 164 -8.27 -1.55 -21.40
C LEU A 164 -8.83 -0.12 -21.41
N THR A 165 -8.68 0.60 -22.52
CA THR A 165 -9.28 1.94 -22.67
C THR A 165 -10.80 1.89 -22.79
N ALA A 166 -11.36 0.81 -23.34
CA ALA A 166 -12.81 0.57 -23.41
C ALA A 166 -13.41 0.41 -22.01
N VAL A 167 -12.79 -0.42 -21.16
CA VAL A 167 -13.21 -0.59 -19.75
C VAL A 167 -13.10 0.73 -18.97
N ARG A 168 -12.03 1.50 -19.19
CA ARG A 168 -11.86 2.83 -18.58
C ARG A 168 -12.93 3.82 -19.03
N LEU A 169 -13.23 3.86 -20.32
CA LEU A 169 -14.27 4.71 -20.88
C LEU A 169 -15.64 4.36 -20.29
N ILE A 170 -15.98 3.07 -20.22
CA ILE A 170 -17.25 2.60 -19.64
C ILE A 170 -17.38 2.96 -18.16
N SER A 171 -16.29 2.83 -17.38
CA SER A 171 -16.28 3.25 -15.97
C SER A 171 -16.57 4.75 -15.84
N ARG A 172 -15.93 5.59 -16.67
CA ARG A 172 -16.15 7.04 -16.65
C ARG A 172 -17.54 7.44 -17.11
N ILE A 173 -18.11 6.76 -18.11
CA ILE A 173 -19.51 6.97 -18.53
C ILE A 173 -20.45 6.63 -17.37
N ARG A 174 -20.20 5.54 -16.63
CA ARG A 174 -20.99 5.19 -15.45
C ARG A 174 -20.89 6.25 -14.36
N GLU A 175 -19.69 6.73 -14.05
CA GLU A 175 -19.45 7.73 -13.02
C GLU A 175 -20.04 9.12 -13.37
N GLN A 176 -19.86 9.57 -14.62
CA GLN A 176 -20.24 10.94 -15.00
C GLN A 176 -21.64 11.07 -15.60
N LEU A 177 -22.14 10.03 -16.27
CA LEU A 177 -23.45 10.06 -16.94
C LEU A 177 -24.51 9.23 -16.21
N ASN A 178 -24.12 8.50 -15.16
CA ASN A 178 -24.96 7.58 -14.37
C ASN A 178 -25.66 6.52 -15.22
N VAL A 179 -24.96 6.04 -16.26
CA VAL A 179 -25.50 5.12 -17.27
C VAL A 179 -24.53 3.94 -17.42
N SER A 180 -25.07 2.72 -17.36
CA SER A 180 -24.27 1.50 -17.47
C SER A 180 -24.28 0.98 -18.90
N LEU A 181 -23.15 1.15 -19.60
CA LEU A 181 -22.92 0.53 -20.89
C LEU A 181 -22.13 -0.77 -20.72
N SER A 182 -22.51 -1.83 -21.43
CA SER A 182 -21.71 -3.04 -21.54
C SER A 182 -20.55 -2.83 -22.51
N ILE A 183 -19.49 -3.62 -22.35
CA ILE A 183 -18.38 -3.60 -23.32
C ILE A 183 -18.85 -4.03 -24.71
N GLU A 184 -19.78 -4.97 -24.79
CA GLU A 184 -20.42 -5.41 -26.03
C GLU A 184 -21.13 -4.25 -26.74
N GLN A 185 -21.85 -3.38 -26.03
CA GLN A 185 -22.50 -2.21 -26.61
C GLN A 185 -21.49 -1.23 -27.24
N LEU A 186 -20.34 -1.03 -26.60
CA LEU A 186 -19.25 -0.21 -27.17
C LEU A 186 -18.62 -0.86 -28.41
N PHE A 187 -18.48 -2.19 -28.44
CA PHE A 187 -17.98 -2.91 -29.61
C PHE A 187 -18.94 -2.89 -30.79
N ASN A 188 -20.24 -3.01 -30.54
CA ASN A 188 -21.27 -3.00 -31.58
C ASN A 188 -21.57 -1.61 -32.13
N GLN A 189 -21.43 -0.57 -31.30
CA GLN A 189 -21.74 0.82 -31.67
C GLN A 189 -20.59 1.79 -31.30
N PRO A 190 -19.40 1.64 -31.91
CA PRO A 190 -18.16 2.32 -31.50
C PRO A 190 -18.04 3.76 -32.01
N MET A 191 -19.14 4.51 -32.09
CA MET A 191 -19.18 5.91 -32.50
C MET A 191 -19.89 6.76 -31.43
N VAL A 192 -19.42 7.99 -31.22
CA VAL A 192 -20.00 8.91 -30.22
C VAL A 192 -21.48 9.16 -30.47
N ALA A 193 -21.91 9.36 -31.72
CA ALA A 193 -23.32 9.55 -32.08
C ALA A 193 -24.19 8.36 -31.64
N ASN A 194 -23.73 7.13 -31.88
CA ASN A 194 -24.52 5.93 -31.61
C ASN A 194 -24.58 5.63 -30.11
N LEU A 195 -23.49 5.86 -29.37
CA LEU A 195 -23.51 5.75 -27.91
C LEU A 195 -24.36 6.83 -27.25
N ALA A 196 -24.37 8.05 -27.79
CA ALA A 196 -25.22 9.12 -27.30
C ALA A 196 -26.71 8.75 -27.39
N LEU A 197 -27.13 8.11 -28.50
CA LEU A 197 -28.48 7.59 -28.66
C LEU A 197 -28.82 6.50 -27.63
N ILE A 198 -27.93 5.50 -27.45
CA ILE A 198 -28.13 4.43 -26.46
C ILE A 198 -28.27 5.02 -25.04
N ILE A 199 -27.42 5.99 -24.70
CA ILE A 199 -27.47 6.66 -23.39
C ILE A 199 -28.77 7.45 -23.23
N LEU A 200 -29.23 8.14 -24.27
CA LEU A 200 -30.49 8.88 -24.24
C LEU A 200 -31.68 7.95 -24.04
N GLU A 201 -31.73 6.83 -24.78
CA GLU A 201 -32.76 5.80 -24.62
C GLU A 201 -32.78 5.20 -23.21
N GLN A 202 -31.61 4.88 -22.65
CA GLN A 202 -31.51 4.37 -21.29
C GLN A 202 -31.94 5.41 -20.24
N LYS A 203 -31.60 6.70 -20.43
CA LYS A 203 -32.05 7.78 -19.53
C LYS A 203 -33.56 7.99 -19.60
N LEU A 204 -34.18 7.83 -20.77
CA LEU A 204 -35.62 7.95 -20.95
C LEU A 204 -36.39 6.79 -20.26
N GLN A 205 -35.79 5.59 -20.15
CA GLN A 205 -36.41 4.45 -19.47
C GLN A 205 -36.60 4.63 -17.95
N PHE A 206 -35.93 5.60 -17.32
CA PHE A 206 -36.09 5.92 -15.89
C PHE A 206 -37.22 6.91 -15.58
N ILE A 207 -37.85 7.47 -16.62
CA ILE A 207 -39.06 8.30 -16.49
C ILE A 207 -40.26 7.38 -16.77
N ASN A 208 -41.29 7.42 -15.92
CA ASN A 208 -42.50 6.58 -15.90
C ASN A 208 -42.76 5.79 -17.22
N LYS A 209 -42.69 4.45 -17.14
CA LYS A 209 -42.67 3.53 -18.28
C LYS A 209 -43.87 3.71 -19.23
N GLU A 210 -45.05 4.05 -18.70
CA GLU A 210 -46.26 4.30 -19.50
C GLU A 210 -46.23 5.66 -20.22
N THR A 211 -45.71 6.70 -19.58
CA THR A 211 -45.61 8.05 -20.16
C THR A 211 -44.53 8.12 -21.24
N THR A 212 -43.39 7.44 -21.02
CA THR A 212 -42.28 7.39 -21.97
C THR A 212 -42.64 6.56 -23.21
N GLN A 213 -43.37 5.46 -23.05
CA GLN A 213 -43.81 4.64 -24.17
C GLN A 213 -44.90 5.34 -25.01
N TYR A 214 -45.79 6.11 -24.36
CA TYR A 214 -46.73 7.01 -25.04
C TYR A 214 -46.01 8.13 -25.81
N LEU A 215 -45.05 8.82 -25.18
CA LEU A 215 -44.30 9.91 -25.81
C LEU A 215 -43.42 9.44 -26.98
N LEU A 216 -42.75 8.29 -26.84
CA LEU A 216 -41.97 7.70 -27.94
C LEU A 216 -42.87 7.25 -29.10
N GLN A 217 -44.07 6.70 -28.83
CA GLN A 217 -45.06 6.41 -29.88
C GLN A 217 -45.57 7.68 -30.57
N GLN A 218 -45.79 8.77 -29.84
CA GLN A 218 -46.21 10.05 -30.43
C GLN A 218 -45.10 10.66 -31.28
N VAL A 219 -43.83 10.65 -30.82
CA VAL A 219 -42.69 11.17 -31.58
C VAL A 219 -42.44 10.37 -32.86
N HIS A 220 -42.63 9.05 -32.86
CA HIS A 220 -42.54 8.22 -34.06
C HIS A 220 -43.70 8.40 -35.05
N GLN A 221 -44.80 9.07 -34.67
CA GLN A 221 -45.92 9.40 -35.56
C GLN A 221 -45.73 10.73 -36.30
N PHE A 222 -44.78 11.57 -35.90
CA PHE A 222 -44.44 12.80 -36.63
C PHE A 222 -43.47 12.49 -37.77
N SER A 223 -43.74 13.03 -38.95
CA SER A 223 -42.76 13.00 -40.04
C SER A 223 -41.58 13.94 -39.72
N GLU A 224 -40.39 13.70 -40.29
CA GLU A 224 -39.18 14.55 -40.09
C GLU A 224 -39.42 16.05 -40.36
N GLN A 225 -40.49 16.40 -41.08
CA GLN A 225 -40.85 17.77 -41.43
C GLN A 225 -41.71 18.47 -40.36
N GLU A 226 -42.35 17.74 -39.44
CA GLU A 226 -43.33 18.31 -38.48
C GLU A 226 -42.73 18.58 -37.08
N LEU A 227 -41.62 17.92 -36.75
CA LEU A 227 -40.97 18.00 -35.44
C LEU A 227 -40.44 19.40 -35.05
N PRO A 228 -39.90 20.23 -35.96
CA PRO A 228 -39.38 21.55 -35.61
C PRO A 228 -40.47 22.53 -35.14
N ALA A 229 -41.68 22.45 -35.70
CA ALA A 229 -42.79 23.33 -35.36
C ALA A 229 -43.38 23.04 -33.96
N PHE A 230 -43.29 21.78 -33.51
CA PHE A 230 -43.74 21.36 -32.19
C PHE A 230 -42.79 21.81 -31.07
N ILE A 231 -41.47 21.72 -31.31
CA ILE A 231 -40.42 22.15 -30.36
C ILE A 231 -40.42 23.67 -30.17
N ALA A 232 -40.67 24.43 -31.24
CA ALA A 232 -40.74 25.89 -31.20
C ALA A 232 -41.92 26.42 -30.36
N LYS A 233 -42.96 25.61 -30.11
CA LYS A 233 -44.19 26.06 -29.42
C LYS A 233 -44.13 25.91 -27.89
N ASN A 234 -43.15 25.16 -27.35
CA ASN A 234 -43.09 24.77 -25.94
C ASN A 234 -41.73 25.10 -25.26
N SER A 235 -40.90 25.94 -25.88
CA SER A 235 -39.51 26.22 -25.43
C SER A 235 -39.35 27.49 -24.57
N GLU A 236 -40.44 28.20 -24.23
CA GLU A 236 -40.40 29.43 -23.43
C GLU A 236 -41.15 29.27 -22.10
N GLU A 237 -40.56 28.59 -21.11
CA GLU A 237 -40.69 28.96 -19.69
C GLU A 237 -39.70 28.15 -18.82
N PRO A 238 -38.73 28.78 -18.13
CA PRO A 238 -37.82 28.09 -17.22
C PRO A 238 -38.41 27.99 -15.80
N LEU A 239 -38.49 26.78 -15.25
CA LEU A 239 -38.73 26.57 -13.81
C LEU A 239 -37.50 27.07 -13.03
N THR A 240 -37.66 28.19 -12.32
CA THR A 240 -36.62 28.87 -11.55
C THR A 240 -36.88 28.72 -10.05
N ILE A 241 -35.88 28.30 -9.25
CA ILE A 241 -35.80 28.63 -7.81
C ILE A 241 -34.37 29.07 -7.49
N THR A 242 -34.25 30.31 -7.03
CA THR A 242 -33.03 31.10 -6.74
C THR A 242 -32.80 31.31 -5.25
N THR A 243 -31.53 31.50 -4.84
CA THR A 243 -31.00 32.61 -3.98
C THR A 243 -29.50 32.38 -3.74
N THR A 244 -28.53 33.32 -3.71
CA THR A 244 -28.39 34.76 -4.05
C THR A 244 -26.88 35.05 -4.01
N GLU A 245 -26.38 35.88 -4.93
CA GLU A 245 -25.01 36.42 -4.97
C GLU A 245 -24.80 37.58 -3.98
N ASN A 246 -23.55 37.84 -3.58
CA ASN A 246 -22.97 39.20 -3.70
C ASN A 246 -21.44 39.27 -3.42
N THR A 247 -20.70 39.49 -4.51
CA THR A 247 -19.73 40.58 -4.78
C THR A 247 -18.69 41.08 -3.75
N GLN A 248 -17.43 40.97 -4.20
CA GLN A 248 -16.43 42.03 -4.46
C GLN A 248 -15.30 42.38 -3.45
N GLN A 249 -14.10 42.51 -4.07
CA GLN A 249 -12.86 43.25 -3.74
C GLN A 249 -11.63 42.47 -3.20
N GLU A 250 -10.65 42.27 -4.10
CA GLU A 250 -9.19 42.20 -3.86
C GLU A 250 -8.68 43.52 -3.20
N PRO A 251 -7.59 43.58 -2.39
CA PRO A 251 -6.24 43.13 -2.79
C PRO A 251 -5.22 42.70 -1.70
N SER A 252 -4.05 42.24 -2.19
CA SER A 252 -2.74 42.05 -1.54
C SER A 252 -2.50 40.75 -0.73
N PHE A 253 -1.64 39.87 -1.28
CA PHE A 253 -1.17 38.67 -0.56
C PHE A 253 0.22 38.89 0.04
N SER A 254 0.25 39.14 1.35
CA SER A 254 1.25 38.56 2.24
C SER A 254 0.70 37.22 2.75
N ILE A 255 1.42 36.12 2.57
CA ILE A 255 0.97 34.81 3.08
C ILE A 255 1.13 34.82 4.61
N GLN A 256 0.06 35.15 5.33
CA GLN A 256 -0.13 34.70 6.70
C GLN A 256 -1.10 33.52 6.67
N MET A 257 -0.59 32.32 6.96
CA MET A 257 -1.40 31.11 7.10
C MET A 257 -2.40 31.31 8.24
N ARG A 258 -3.70 31.39 7.93
CA ARG A 258 -4.76 31.37 8.94
C ARG A 258 -5.41 29.98 8.95
N LEU A 259 -4.97 29.17 9.89
CA LEU A 259 -5.47 27.82 10.19
C LEU A 259 -6.92 27.91 10.67
N VAL A 260 -7.84 27.22 9.99
CA VAL A 260 -9.19 26.99 10.52
C VAL A 260 -9.11 25.79 11.46
N ARG A 261 -9.42 26.01 12.74
CA ARG A 261 -9.42 24.99 13.79
C ARG A 261 -10.72 24.21 13.75
N ASP A 262 -10.63 22.89 13.67
CA ASP A 262 -11.77 22.02 13.98
C ASP A 262 -11.82 21.77 15.49
N SER A 263 -13.01 21.89 16.09
CA SER A 263 -13.24 22.03 17.54
C SER A 263 -13.53 20.71 18.26
N THR A 264 -13.30 19.56 17.62
CA THR A 264 -13.68 18.24 18.14
C THR A 264 -12.53 17.43 18.73
N LEU A 265 -11.29 17.85 18.54
CA LEU A 265 -10.10 17.18 19.10
C LEU A 265 -9.54 17.98 20.29
N PRO A 266 -9.03 17.32 21.34
CA PRO A 266 -8.50 18.01 22.51
C PRO A 266 -7.42 19.01 22.11
N GLN A 267 -7.68 20.28 22.39
CA GLN A 267 -6.67 21.34 22.37
C GLN A 267 -5.79 21.15 23.60
N ASP A 268 -4.77 20.29 23.55
CA ASP A 268 -3.74 20.41 24.58
C ASP A 268 -2.34 19.90 24.23
N SER A 269 -1.42 20.63 24.86
CA SER A 269 0.02 20.56 25.04
C SER A 269 0.65 19.15 25.08
N THR A 270 1.95 19.10 24.74
CA THR A 270 2.90 17.97 24.84
C THR A 270 2.31 16.63 25.31
N THR A 271 2.13 15.73 24.36
CA THR A 271 1.67 14.36 24.64
C THR A 271 2.77 13.59 25.34
N GLN A 272 2.58 13.25 26.62
CA GLN A 272 3.53 12.46 27.39
C GLN A 272 3.14 10.98 27.38
N ILE A 273 4.12 10.11 27.17
CA ILE A 273 3.94 8.67 27.32
C ILE A 273 3.91 8.35 28.80
N THR A 274 2.78 7.82 29.27
CA THR A 274 2.57 7.45 30.68
C THR A 274 2.70 5.96 30.93
N THR A 275 2.59 5.15 29.87
CA THR A 275 2.49 3.70 29.96
C THR A 275 3.45 3.03 28.98
N ILE A 276 4.19 2.02 29.45
CA ILE A 276 4.92 1.07 28.61
C ILE A 276 4.21 -0.29 28.70
N GLY A 277 3.72 -0.77 27.57
CA GLY A 277 2.98 -2.02 27.45
C GLY A 277 3.85 -3.13 26.86
N PHE A 278 3.94 -4.27 27.55
CA PHE A 278 4.61 -5.47 27.04
C PHE A 278 3.61 -6.55 26.65
N VAL A 279 3.88 -7.22 25.53
CA VAL A 279 3.25 -8.48 25.16
C VAL A 279 4.23 -9.63 25.36
N THR A 280 3.81 -10.69 26.04
CA THR A 280 4.67 -11.85 26.32
C THR A 280 3.92 -13.16 26.21
N ARG A 281 4.67 -14.25 26.02
CA ARG A 281 4.19 -15.63 26.06
C ARG A 281 5.35 -16.58 26.31
N ASN A 282 5.32 -17.31 27.43
CA ASN A 282 6.30 -18.34 27.77
C ASN A 282 7.78 -17.88 27.75
N ARG A 283 8.03 -16.58 27.93
CA ARG A 283 9.35 -15.93 27.85
C ARG A 283 9.67 -15.13 29.12
N LEU A 284 9.54 -15.76 30.29
CA LEU A 284 9.72 -15.11 31.60
C LEU A 284 11.05 -14.35 31.72
N LYS A 285 12.16 -14.99 31.32
CA LYS A 285 13.50 -14.39 31.37
C LYS A 285 13.64 -13.20 30.41
N GLY A 286 13.05 -13.31 29.21
CA GLY A 286 13.04 -12.23 28.23
C GLY A 286 12.34 -11.01 28.78
N LEU A 287 11.10 -11.19 29.25
CA LEU A 287 10.33 -10.09 29.84
C LEU A 287 11.08 -9.45 31.01
N GLN A 288 11.65 -10.25 31.91
CA GLN A 288 12.40 -9.72 33.05
C GLN A 288 13.59 -8.86 32.61
N GLN A 289 14.36 -9.31 31.62
CA GLN A 289 15.50 -8.54 31.07
C GLN A 289 15.04 -7.25 30.39
N ALA A 290 14.02 -7.35 29.53
CA ALA A 290 13.42 -6.21 28.86
C ALA A 290 12.92 -5.17 29.87
N MET A 291 12.05 -5.56 30.80
CA MET A 291 11.51 -4.66 31.82
C MET A 291 12.59 -4.02 32.66
N THR A 292 13.60 -4.77 33.11
CA THR A 292 14.71 -4.22 33.90
C THR A 292 15.42 -3.09 33.13
N SER A 293 15.68 -3.29 31.83
CA SER A 293 16.32 -2.25 31.01
C SER A 293 15.49 -0.97 30.90
N TYR A 294 14.16 -1.07 30.78
CA TYR A 294 13.27 0.09 30.75
C TYR A 294 13.11 0.75 32.12
N ILE A 295 13.09 -0.03 33.21
CA ILE A 295 13.06 0.49 34.58
C ILE A 295 14.32 1.32 34.85
N ASP A 296 15.49 0.81 34.49
CA ASP A 296 16.75 1.51 34.69
C ASP A 296 16.85 2.76 33.82
N HIS A 297 16.42 2.69 32.56
CA HIS A 297 16.26 3.85 31.69
C HIS A 297 15.35 4.91 32.32
N ASN A 298 14.17 4.52 32.80
CA ASN A 298 13.21 5.46 33.37
C ASN A 298 13.76 6.14 34.63
N LYS A 299 14.49 5.42 35.49
CA LYS A 299 15.19 6.04 36.64
C LYS A 299 16.25 7.03 36.19
N GLN A 300 17.01 6.70 35.14
CA GLN A 300 18.07 7.57 34.62
C GLN A 300 17.53 8.93 34.14
N TYR A 301 16.31 8.96 33.59
CA TYR A 301 15.69 10.18 33.05
C TYR A 301 14.53 10.71 33.90
N ASP A 302 14.41 10.28 35.16
CA ASP A 302 13.34 10.70 36.10
C ASP A 302 11.92 10.56 35.52
N ARG A 303 11.69 9.48 34.76
CA ARG A 303 10.39 9.17 34.14
C ARG A 303 9.54 8.34 35.09
N LYS A 304 8.32 8.82 35.35
CA LYS A 304 7.28 8.06 36.07
C LYS A 304 6.37 7.37 35.07
N ILE A 305 6.55 6.05 34.94
CA ILE A 305 5.90 5.25 33.92
C ILE A 305 5.20 4.05 34.55
N ASN A 306 3.96 3.83 34.12
CA ASN A 306 3.20 2.63 34.44
C ASN A 306 3.59 1.51 33.47
N PHE A 307 3.70 0.28 33.99
CA PHE A 307 3.94 -0.89 33.15
C PHE A 307 2.66 -1.72 33.01
N THR A 308 2.31 -2.10 31.79
CA THR A 308 1.16 -2.97 31.52
C THR A 308 1.63 -4.24 30.83
N ILE A 309 1.33 -5.41 31.41
CA ILE A 309 1.79 -6.70 30.91
C ILE A 309 0.61 -7.51 30.41
N MET A 310 0.64 -7.86 29.13
CA MET A 310 -0.35 -8.73 28.50
C MET A 310 0.31 -10.10 28.23
N ASP A 311 -0.15 -11.13 28.94
CA ASP A 311 0.43 -12.47 28.91
C ASP A 311 -0.50 -13.46 28.20
N ASP A 312 0.02 -14.15 27.18
CA ASP A 312 -0.65 -15.22 26.43
C ASP A 312 -0.08 -16.63 26.76
N SER A 313 0.60 -16.76 27.89
CA SER A 313 1.12 -18.05 28.37
C SER A 313 -0.01 -19.03 28.68
N ASN A 314 0.08 -20.22 28.10
CA ASN A 314 -0.95 -21.26 28.20
C ASN A 314 -0.97 -21.95 29.57
N ARG A 315 0.19 -22.12 30.21
CA ARG A 315 0.31 -22.83 31.50
C ARG A 315 0.06 -21.91 32.69
N ALA A 316 -0.75 -22.38 33.65
CA ALA A 316 -1.06 -21.64 34.88
C ALA A 316 0.20 -21.40 35.72
N GLU A 317 1.09 -22.39 35.81
CA GLU A 317 2.36 -22.26 36.52
C GLU A 317 3.22 -21.12 35.94
N THR A 318 3.29 -21.01 34.61
CA THR A 318 4.05 -19.95 33.93
C THR A 318 3.48 -18.57 34.26
N ARG A 319 2.16 -18.41 34.20
CA ARG A 319 1.47 -17.17 34.58
C ARG A 319 1.72 -16.79 36.04
N HIS A 320 1.71 -17.79 36.93
CA HIS A 320 2.04 -17.57 38.33
C HIS A 320 3.49 -17.10 38.52
N SER A 321 4.45 -17.68 37.80
CA SER A 321 5.84 -17.23 37.82
C SER A 321 6.01 -15.78 37.30
N TYR A 322 5.24 -15.39 36.28
CA TYR A 322 5.21 -13.98 35.85
C TYR A 322 4.71 -13.06 36.97
N GLN A 323 3.57 -13.37 37.58
CA GLN A 323 3.02 -12.55 38.66
C GLN A 323 4.00 -12.42 39.83
N GLN A 324 4.63 -13.53 40.26
CA GLN A 324 5.66 -13.49 41.32
C GLN A 324 6.84 -12.58 40.97
N MET A 325 7.38 -12.71 39.74
CA MET A 325 8.48 -11.88 39.26
C MET A 325 8.09 -10.40 39.21
N LEU A 326 6.91 -10.08 38.67
CA LEU A 326 6.41 -8.71 38.56
C LEU A 326 6.13 -8.08 39.93
N THR A 327 5.52 -8.82 40.88
CA THR A 327 5.33 -8.35 42.26
C THR A 327 6.67 -8.07 42.96
N SER A 328 7.72 -8.86 42.66
CA SER A 328 9.07 -8.56 43.16
C SER A 328 9.59 -7.23 42.61
N LEU A 329 9.40 -6.96 41.31
CA LEU A 329 9.79 -5.68 40.69
C LEU A 329 9.00 -4.49 41.25
N VAL A 330 7.69 -4.65 41.47
CA VAL A 330 6.84 -3.64 42.15
C VAL A 330 7.46 -3.23 43.49
N LYS A 331 7.79 -4.22 44.34
CA LYS A 331 8.35 -3.98 45.68
C LYS A 331 9.75 -3.39 45.64
N GLN A 332 10.60 -3.87 44.73
CA GLN A 332 12.00 -3.45 44.64
C GLN A 332 12.16 -2.02 44.10
N HIS A 333 11.25 -1.58 43.22
CA HIS A 333 11.40 -0.33 42.49
C HIS A 333 10.25 0.67 42.69
N ASN A 334 9.28 0.34 43.55
CA ASN A 334 8.09 1.16 43.82
C ASN A 334 7.35 1.53 42.52
N LEU A 335 7.05 0.51 41.71
CA LEU A 335 6.44 0.66 40.37
C LEU A 335 4.95 0.37 40.40
N THR A 336 4.21 0.98 39.49
CA THR A 336 2.84 0.56 39.15
C THR A 336 2.91 -0.42 37.98
N ILE A 337 2.53 -1.68 38.24
CA ILE A 337 2.51 -2.75 37.22
C ILE A 337 1.12 -3.37 37.19
N SER A 338 0.46 -3.26 36.03
CA SER A 338 -0.79 -3.95 35.73
C SER A 338 -0.52 -5.22 34.92
N TYR A 339 -1.21 -6.31 35.26
CA TYR A 339 -1.04 -7.61 34.59
C TYR A 339 -2.39 -8.18 34.14
N ALA A 340 -2.43 -8.72 32.93
CA ALA A 340 -3.53 -9.54 32.44
C ALA A 340 -3.03 -10.79 31.73
N GLY A 341 -3.25 -11.95 32.34
CA GLY A 341 -3.09 -13.26 31.72
C GLY A 341 -4.42 -13.77 31.16
N TRP A 342 -4.47 -15.06 30.84
CA TRP A 342 -5.68 -15.70 30.33
C TRP A 342 -6.90 -15.51 31.26
N GLY A 343 -6.71 -15.63 32.59
CA GLY A 343 -7.80 -15.53 33.56
C GLY A 343 -8.41 -14.14 33.65
N GLU A 344 -7.58 -13.11 33.72
CA GLU A 344 -7.99 -11.71 33.74
C GLU A 344 -8.71 -11.34 32.44
N LYS A 345 -8.13 -11.71 31.28
CA LYS A 345 -8.74 -11.52 29.96
C LYS A 345 -10.11 -12.20 29.86
N TYR A 346 -10.21 -13.45 30.30
CA TYR A 346 -11.46 -14.22 30.24
C TYR A 346 -12.55 -13.59 31.11
N TYR A 347 -12.20 -13.15 32.31
CA TYR A 347 -13.13 -12.46 33.21
C TYR A 347 -13.65 -11.16 32.60
N PHE A 348 -12.76 -10.35 32.01
CA PHE A 348 -13.15 -9.12 31.33
C PHE A 348 -14.01 -9.39 30.09
N ALA A 349 -13.66 -10.39 29.27
CA ALA A 349 -14.46 -10.83 28.14
C ALA A 349 -15.88 -11.21 28.55
N LYS A 350 -16.06 -11.89 29.70
CA LYS A 350 -17.40 -12.18 30.24
C LYS A 350 -18.17 -10.93 30.67
N LYS A 351 -17.50 -9.85 31.09
CA LYS A 351 -18.19 -8.56 31.34
C LYS A 351 -18.65 -7.92 30.06
N LEU A 352 -17.79 -7.89 29.03
CA LEU A 352 -18.16 -7.41 27.70
C LEU A 352 -19.39 -8.17 27.16
N MET A 353 -19.41 -9.49 27.24
CA MET A 353 -20.55 -10.32 26.79
C MET A 353 -21.85 -10.00 27.54
N LYS A 354 -21.78 -9.69 28.84
CA LYS A 354 -22.96 -9.33 29.64
C LYS A 354 -23.62 -8.02 29.23
N THR A 355 -22.89 -7.14 28.54
CA THR A 355 -23.48 -5.88 28.04
C THR A 355 -24.49 -6.10 26.92
N GLN A 356 -24.46 -7.26 26.23
CA GLN A 356 -25.31 -7.61 25.09
C GLN A 356 -25.22 -6.63 23.89
N GLN A 357 -24.22 -5.74 23.87
CA GLN A 357 -24.00 -4.78 22.78
C GLN A 357 -23.11 -5.33 21.66
N LEU A 358 -22.44 -6.47 21.88
CA LEU A 358 -21.42 -7.04 21.00
C LEU A 358 -21.63 -8.55 20.82
N PRO A 359 -21.40 -9.10 19.61
CA PRO A 359 -21.40 -10.55 19.40
C PRO A 359 -20.31 -11.25 20.22
N GLU A 360 -20.61 -12.42 20.76
CA GLU A 360 -19.66 -13.21 21.55
C GLU A 360 -18.46 -13.68 20.71
N GLU A 361 -18.67 -13.99 19.42
CA GLU A 361 -17.60 -14.41 18.51
C GLU A 361 -16.58 -13.29 18.28
N VAL A 362 -17.04 -12.03 18.20
CA VAL A 362 -16.17 -10.86 18.02
C VAL A 362 -15.27 -10.69 19.23
N ILE A 363 -15.83 -10.75 20.45
CA ILE A 363 -15.06 -10.63 21.69
C ILE A 363 -14.02 -11.76 21.78
N ASN A 364 -14.44 -12.99 21.48
CA ASN A 364 -13.56 -14.16 21.54
C ASN A 364 -12.43 -14.08 20.52
N PHE A 365 -12.72 -13.69 19.28
CA PHE A 365 -11.70 -13.52 18.25
C PHE A 365 -10.77 -12.34 18.56
N ALA A 366 -11.27 -11.23 19.11
CA ALA A 366 -10.45 -10.08 19.45
C ALA A 366 -9.38 -10.40 20.51
N LEU A 367 -9.72 -11.23 21.50
CA LEU A 367 -8.92 -11.43 22.72
C LEU A 367 -8.24 -12.79 22.83
N PHE A 368 -8.60 -13.76 21.99
CA PHE A 368 -8.10 -15.14 22.06
C PHE A 368 -7.87 -15.74 20.67
N ASP A 369 -7.45 -17.01 20.65
CA ASP A 369 -7.30 -17.85 19.46
C ASP A 369 -8.38 -18.95 19.44
N PRO A 370 -9.65 -18.61 19.10
CA PRO A 370 -10.75 -19.58 19.15
C PRO A 370 -10.56 -20.72 18.13
N GLU A 371 -9.84 -20.48 17.04
CA GLU A 371 -9.62 -21.43 15.94
C GLU A 371 -8.35 -22.30 16.13
N ARG A 372 -7.63 -22.09 17.24
CA ARG A 372 -6.39 -22.82 17.58
C ARG A 372 -5.34 -22.72 16.47
N CYS A 373 -5.19 -21.54 15.89
CA CYS A 373 -4.15 -21.20 14.91
C CYS A 373 -2.73 -21.33 15.52
N GLY A 374 -2.60 -21.22 16.85
CA GLY A 374 -1.40 -21.54 17.62
C GLY A 374 -0.69 -20.30 18.15
N TYR A 375 -0.50 -19.28 17.32
CA TYR A 375 0.13 -18.01 17.68
C TYR A 375 -0.91 -16.89 17.74
N ALA A 376 -0.98 -16.15 18.85
CA ALA A 376 -2.04 -15.17 19.14
C ALA A 376 -1.51 -13.80 19.63
N ALA A 377 -0.34 -13.39 19.11
CA ALA A 377 0.26 -12.11 19.53
C ALA A 377 -0.63 -10.90 19.19
N GLY A 378 -1.37 -10.94 18.08
CA GLY A 378 -2.32 -9.90 17.74
C GLY A 378 -3.46 -9.76 18.76
N ALA A 379 -4.01 -10.89 19.23
CA ALA A 379 -5.02 -10.90 20.29
C ALA A 379 -4.47 -10.29 21.59
N ASN A 380 -3.21 -10.61 21.91
CA ASN A 380 -2.50 -10.05 23.05
C ASN A 380 -2.28 -8.52 22.91
N ARG A 381 -2.02 -8.04 21.69
CA ARG A 381 -1.91 -6.60 21.37
C ARG A 381 -3.26 -5.89 21.39
N ASN A 382 -4.34 -6.55 20.98
CA ASN A 382 -5.70 -6.02 21.11
C ASN A 382 -6.09 -5.82 22.57
N ALA A 383 -5.74 -6.78 23.44
CA ALA A 383 -5.89 -6.61 24.89
C ALA A 383 -5.11 -5.40 25.41
N LEU A 384 -3.89 -5.17 24.92
CA LEU A 384 -3.10 -3.98 25.26
C LEU A 384 -3.77 -2.68 24.77
N LEU A 385 -4.29 -2.65 23.55
CA LEU A 385 -5.04 -1.49 23.02
C LEU A 385 -6.25 -1.19 23.92
N LEU A 386 -7.06 -2.21 24.24
CA LEU A 386 -8.22 -2.01 25.11
C LEU A 386 -7.83 -1.52 26.52
N GLN A 387 -6.70 -1.98 27.08
CA GLN A 387 -6.18 -1.50 28.37
C GLN A 387 -5.73 -0.04 28.35
N THR A 388 -5.32 0.48 27.20
CA THR A 388 -4.68 1.79 27.05
C THR A 388 -5.57 2.83 26.35
N ILE A 389 -6.89 2.59 26.30
CA ILE A 389 -7.87 3.53 25.74
C ILE A 389 -7.76 4.89 26.43
N GLY A 390 -7.59 5.94 25.63
CA GLY A 390 -7.46 7.30 26.15
C GLY A 390 -6.04 7.69 26.54
N GLU A 391 -5.06 6.82 26.36
CA GLU A 391 -3.65 7.08 26.68
C GLU A 391 -2.78 7.22 25.44
N THR A 392 -1.59 7.77 25.64
CA THR A 392 -0.46 7.57 24.72
C THR A 392 0.57 6.70 25.39
N PHE A 393 0.94 5.61 24.71
CA PHE A 393 1.73 4.56 25.31
C PHE A 393 2.78 4.03 24.35
N LEU A 394 3.82 3.41 24.89
CA LEU A 394 4.83 2.68 24.13
C LEU A 394 4.53 1.18 24.21
N SER A 395 4.19 0.56 23.09
CA SER A 395 4.09 -0.90 22.96
C SER A 395 5.47 -1.49 22.68
N VAL A 396 5.87 -2.53 23.41
CA VAL A 396 7.19 -3.15 23.33
C VAL A 396 7.09 -4.68 23.38
N ASP A 397 7.94 -5.37 22.63
CA ASP A 397 8.13 -6.83 22.74
C ASP A 397 9.06 -7.19 23.92
N ASP A 398 8.84 -8.37 24.51
CA ASP A 398 9.59 -8.92 25.65
C ASP A 398 11.04 -9.34 25.33
N ASP A 399 11.53 -9.16 24.10
CA ASP A 399 12.93 -9.34 23.67
C ASP A 399 13.59 -8.03 23.22
N THR A 400 13.03 -6.91 23.67
CA THR A 400 13.59 -5.56 23.47
C THR A 400 14.32 -5.06 24.69
N LEU A 401 15.57 -4.63 24.53
CA LEU A 401 16.27 -3.87 25.56
C LEU A 401 16.30 -2.38 25.22
N CYS A 402 16.14 -1.55 26.25
CA CYS A 402 16.19 -0.09 26.15
C CYS A 402 17.63 0.43 25.99
N HIS A 403 18.38 -0.11 25.03
CA HIS A 403 19.70 0.35 24.62
C HIS A 403 19.58 1.03 23.27
N LEU A 404 20.05 2.27 23.17
CA LEU A 404 19.80 3.11 22.02
C LEU A 404 21.01 3.22 21.10
N ALA A 405 20.74 3.29 19.79
CA ALA A 405 21.69 3.70 18.77
C ALA A 405 21.12 4.85 17.93
N ALA A 406 21.99 5.76 17.48
CA ALA A 406 21.62 6.89 16.62
C ALA A 406 22.27 6.77 15.24
N PRO A 407 21.77 7.49 14.21
CA PRO A 407 22.46 7.59 12.94
C PRO A 407 23.81 8.31 13.14
N THR A 408 24.81 7.93 12.34
CA THR A 408 26.17 8.51 12.41
C THR A 408 26.17 10.03 12.14
N MET A 409 25.26 10.49 11.29
CA MET A 409 25.02 11.92 11.04
C MET A 409 23.57 12.26 11.35
N THR A 410 23.36 13.27 12.18
CA THR A 410 22.03 13.74 12.55
C THR A 410 21.56 14.78 11.55
N ASP A 411 20.45 14.51 10.88
CA ASP A 411 19.74 15.51 10.06
C ASP A 411 18.49 15.95 10.81
N HIS A 412 18.44 17.23 11.17
CA HIS A 412 17.38 17.80 12.01
C HIS A 412 16.13 18.21 11.21
N ARG A 413 16.20 18.15 9.87
CA ARG A 413 15.06 18.46 9.01
C ARG A 413 13.97 17.40 9.14
N LEU A 414 12.73 17.81 8.94
CA LEU A 414 11.58 16.94 8.83
C LEU A 414 11.54 16.34 7.41
N GLY A 415 11.66 15.02 7.31
CA GLY A 415 11.51 14.31 6.04
C GLY A 415 10.06 13.89 5.79
N PHE A 416 9.78 13.58 4.52
CA PHE A 416 8.52 12.97 4.09
C PHE A 416 8.80 11.82 3.15
N THR A 417 7.96 10.78 3.20
CA THR A 417 7.99 9.68 2.22
C THR A 417 6.58 9.10 2.03
N MET A 418 6.31 8.54 0.84
CA MET A 418 5.05 7.88 0.53
C MET A 418 5.30 6.43 0.11
N ASN A 419 4.54 5.49 0.67
CA ASN A 419 4.61 4.06 0.34
C ASN A 419 6.03 3.44 0.43
N GLN A 420 6.94 4.05 1.20
CA GLN A 420 8.29 3.53 1.44
C GLN A 420 8.64 3.67 2.92
N ASP A 421 9.29 2.64 3.46
CA ASP A 421 10.06 2.72 4.69
C ASP A 421 11.27 3.69 4.51
N PRO A 422 11.36 4.78 5.29
CA PRO A 422 12.49 5.71 5.22
C PRO A 422 13.76 5.20 5.91
N ALA A 423 13.71 4.05 6.58
CA ALA A 423 14.87 3.50 7.27
C ALA A 423 15.89 2.91 6.29
N GLU A 424 17.16 3.27 6.49
CA GLU A 424 18.24 2.51 5.86
C GLU A 424 18.46 1.21 6.62
N ILE A 425 18.78 0.15 5.89
CA ILE A 425 19.05 -1.17 6.46
C ILE A 425 20.50 -1.54 6.15
N THR A 426 21.21 -2.01 7.17
CA THR A 426 22.57 -2.54 7.05
C THR A 426 22.59 -3.91 7.69
N PHE A 427 23.03 -4.92 6.96
CA PHE A 427 23.21 -6.27 7.47
C PHE A 427 24.64 -6.47 7.95
N PHE A 428 24.80 -7.28 8.98
CA PHE A 428 26.08 -7.60 9.60
C PHE A 428 26.27 -9.10 9.65
N PRO A 429 27.50 -9.61 9.46
CA PRO A 429 27.73 -11.05 9.49
C PRO A 429 27.49 -11.70 10.86
N ASN A 430 27.54 -10.93 11.95
CA ASN A 430 27.25 -11.39 13.31
C ASN A 430 27.01 -10.22 14.29
N ARG A 431 26.51 -10.55 15.49
CA ARG A 431 26.22 -9.59 16.57
C ARG A 431 27.44 -8.74 16.94
N THR A 432 28.63 -9.33 17.01
CA THR A 432 29.85 -8.62 17.40
C THR A 432 30.17 -7.49 16.42
N THR A 433 30.12 -7.78 15.12
CA THR A 433 30.37 -6.77 14.08
C THR A 433 29.30 -5.68 14.05
N LEU A 434 28.03 -6.03 14.31
CA LEU A 434 26.95 -5.05 14.47
C LEU A 434 27.24 -4.10 15.64
N LEU A 435 27.52 -4.65 16.83
CA LEU A 435 27.73 -3.85 18.04
C LEU A 435 28.96 -2.94 17.95
N GLN A 436 29.96 -3.31 17.16
CA GLN A 436 31.13 -2.47 16.87
C GLN A 436 30.82 -1.31 15.89
N ALA A 437 29.80 -1.46 15.04
CA ALA A 437 29.48 -0.50 13.98
C ALA A 437 28.40 0.51 14.36
N ILE A 438 27.58 0.22 15.38
CA ILE A 438 26.55 1.16 15.85
C ILE A 438 27.17 2.35 16.59
N ASN A 439 26.43 3.45 16.63
CA ASN A 439 26.73 4.60 17.48
C ASN A 439 25.81 4.58 18.72
N PRO A 440 26.25 3.98 19.85
CA PRO A 440 25.42 3.92 21.05
C PRO A 440 25.22 5.31 21.65
N ILE A 441 24.02 5.58 22.14
CA ILE A 441 23.69 6.86 22.79
C ILE A 441 23.02 6.63 24.14
N ASN A 442 23.26 7.57 25.06
CA ASN A 442 22.46 7.72 26.27
C ASN A 442 21.52 8.91 26.04
N ALA A 443 20.30 8.61 25.60
CA ALA A 443 19.25 9.60 25.42
C ALA A 443 17.92 9.02 25.91
N ASP A 444 16.96 9.88 26.25
CA ASP A 444 15.63 9.43 26.65
C ASP A 444 14.81 8.96 25.44
N VAL A 445 14.53 7.65 25.36
CA VAL A 445 13.76 7.06 24.26
C VAL A 445 12.35 7.64 24.19
N LEU A 446 11.69 7.89 25.33
CA LEU A 446 10.32 8.39 25.35
C LEU A 446 10.25 9.80 24.77
N SER A 447 11.25 10.64 25.07
CA SER A 447 11.38 11.96 24.47
C SER A 447 11.41 11.93 22.93
N PHE A 448 12.01 10.91 22.30
CA PHE A 448 11.97 10.79 20.83
C PHE A 448 10.57 10.52 20.30
N HIS A 449 9.78 9.69 20.97
CA HIS A 449 8.39 9.44 20.58
C HIS A 449 7.51 10.68 20.82
N GLU A 450 7.62 11.33 21.98
CA GLU A 450 6.83 12.51 22.38
C GLU A 450 7.10 13.75 21.50
N GLN A 451 8.21 13.77 20.76
CA GLN A 451 8.49 14.80 19.75
C GLN A 451 7.50 14.79 18.58
N ALA A 452 6.85 13.65 18.29
CA ALA A 452 5.96 13.52 17.15
C ALA A 452 4.59 12.94 17.52
N LEU A 453 4.55 11.96 18.44
CA LEU A 453 3.33 11.22 18.77
C LEU A 453 2.20 12.15 19.21
N GLY A 454 1.03 11.98 18.60
CA GLY A 454 -0.17 12.74 18.89
C GLY A 454 -0.13 14.22 18.49
N ARG A 455 0.95 14.68 17.84
CA ARG A 455 1.03 16.07 17.34
C ARG A 455 0.28 16.23 16.04
N ASN A 456 -0.24 17.45 15.84
CA ASN A 456 -0.74 17.86 14.53
C ASN A 456 0.45 18.08 13.58
N LEU A 457 0.27 17.70 12.32
CA LEU A 457 1.30 17.82 11.31
C LEU A 457 1.66 19.28 11.00
N ALA A 458 0.69 20.20 11.07
CA ALA A 458 0.93 21.63 10.91
C ALA A 458 1.89 22.18 11.97
N ASP A 459 1.80 21.71 13.22
CA ASP A 459 2.69 22.13 14.30
C ASP A 459 4.13 21.63 14.08
N LEU A 460 4.28 20.41 13.55
CA LEU A 460 5.59 19.85 13.19
C LEU A 460 6.23 20.63 12.03
N LEU A 461 5.43 21.00 11.02
CA LEU A 461 5.88 21.82 9.88
C LEU A 461 6.28 23.24 10.30
N ALA A 462 5.60 23.82 11.31
CA ALA A 462 5.90 25.15 11.80
C ALA A 462 7.22 25.24 12.60
N THR A 463 7.70 24.13 13.12
CA THR A 463 8.82 24.09 14.09
C THR A 463 10.11 23.48 13.53
N LYS A 464 10.09 22.96 12.30
CA LYS A 464 11.24 22.27 11.69
C LYS A 464 11.43 22.71 10.24
N GLU A 465 12.69 22.81 9.83
CA GLU A 465 13.02 22.86 8.40
C GLU A 465 12.57 21.58 7.71
N VAL A 466 12.05 21.68 6.49
CA VAL A 466 11.42 20.55 5.78
C VAL A 466 12.27 20.12 4.60
N ASP A 467 12.48 18.81 4.44
CA ASP A 467 12.96 18.24 3.18
C ASP A 467 11.78 17.76 2.32
N LEU A 468 11.59 18.44 1.19
CA LEU A 468 10.50 18.17 0.26
C LEU A 468 10.86 17.07 -0.76
N SER A 469 12.08 16.53 -0.75
CA SER A 469 12.54 15.59 -1.79
C SER A 469 11.71 14.32 -1.90
N GLY A 470 11.05 13.91 -0.81
CA GLY A 470 10.18 12.73 -0.76
C GLY A 470 8.69 13.03 -0.76
N ILE A 471 8.27 14.28 -0.99
CA ILE A 471 6.86 14.65 -1.13
C ILE A 471 6.38 14.43 -2.56
N ASN A 472 5.21 13.82 -2.71
CA ASN A 472 4.51 13.70 -3.99
C ASN A 472 3.11 14.33 -3.92
N ALA A 473 2.41 14.38 -5.05
CA ALA A 473 1.12 15.08 -5.16
C ALA A 473 0.04 14.57 -4.17
N PRO A 474 -0.17 13.25 -3.95
CA PRO A 474 -1.15 12.78 -2.98
C PRO A 474 -0.82 13.17 -1.53
N LEU A 475 0.44 12.99 -1.11
CA LEU A 475 0.87 13.39 0.22
C LEU A 475 0.77 14.92 0.38
N LEU A 476 1.19 15.68 -0.63
CA LEU A 476 1.06 17.13 -0.65
C LEU A 476 -0.39 17.60 -0.53
N GLN A 477 -1.33 16.96 -1.23
CA GLN A 477 -2.75 17.28 -1.12
C GLN A 477 -3.28 17.04 0.30
N ARG A 478 -2.89 15.92 0.93
CA ARG A 478 -3.24 15.63 2.34
C ARG A 478 -2.60 16.63 3.30
N LEU A 479 -1.36 17.04 3.05
CA LEU A 479 -0.65 18.07 3.82
C LEU A 479 -1.32 19.45 3.68
N MET A 480 -1.77 19.81 2.48
CA MET A 480 -2.41 21.09 2.17
C MET A 480 -3.77 21.28 2.84
N ASN A 481 -4.46 20.19 3.17
CA ASN A 481 -5.70 20.26 3.94
C ASN A 481 -5.47 20.73 5.39
N GLY A 482 -4.21 20.84 5.85
CA GLY A 482 -3.86 21.33 7.20
C GLY A 482 -4.35 20.44 8.34
N GLN A 483 -4.90 19.28 7.99
CA GLN A 483 -5.56 18.36 8.89
C GLN A 483 -4.76 17.07 8.96
N GLY A 484 -4.33 16.71 10.17
CA GLY A 484 -3.95 15.35 10.49
C GLY A 484 -2.91 15.22 11.57
N ARG A 485 -2.84 14.01 12.12
CA ARG A 485 -2.18 13.70 13.38
C ARG A 485 -1.22 12.53 13.23
N ILE A 486 -0.12 12.57 13.96
CA ILE A 486 0.76 11.41 14.08
C ILE A 486 0.14 10.43 15.07
N LEU A 487 -0.47 9.35 14.60
CA LEU A 487 -1.05 8.32 15.48
C LEU A 487 -0.01 7.29 15.93
N VAL A 488 1.04 7.11 15.14
CA VAL A 488 2.04 6.06 15.35
C VAL A 488 3.43 6.64 15.19
N THR A 489 4.32 6.29 16.12
CA THR A 489 5.75 6.59 16.03
C THR A 489 6.54 5.28 16.01
N LEU A 490 7.53 5.21 15.13
CA LEU A 490 8.31 4.01 14.83
C LEU A 490 9.80 4.32 15.01
N ASN A 491 10.47 3.71 15.97
CA ASN A 491 11.93 3.74 16.04
C ASN A 491 12.56 2.66 15.15
N GLY A 492 13.86 2.78 14.92
CA GLY A 492 14.70 1.77 14.31
C GLY A 492 14.97 0.58 15.22
N LEU A 493 15.68 -0.41 14.68
CA LEU A 493 16.07 -1.63 15.36
C LEU A 493 17.56 -1.89 15.09
N PHE A 494 18.29 -2.33 16.10
CA PHE A 494 19.54 -3.04 15.87
C PHE A 494 19.56 -4.38 16.60
N GLY A 495 20.11 -5.40 15.95
CA GLY A 495 20.18 -6.76 16.45
C GLY A 495 19.53 -7.75 15.49
N ASP A 496 19.03 -8.84 16.04
CA ASP A 496 18.27 -9.84 15.29
C ASP A 496 17.00 -9.15 14.76
N CYS A 497 16.73 -9.17 13.46
CA CYS A 497 15.57 -8.46 12.92
C CYS A 497 14.23 -9.18 13.12
N GLY A 498 14.22 -10.42 13.60
CA GLY A 498 13.01 -11.23 13.79
C GLY A 498 12.31 -11.65 12.49
N TRP A 499 12.94 -11.40 11.35
CA TRP A 499 12.43 -11.83 10.05
C TRP A 499 12.62 -13.34 9.91
N GLY A 500 11.57 -14.07 9.50
CA GLY A 500 11.58 -15.52 9.25
C GLY A 500 11.87 -15.91 7.79
N ALA A 501 12.05 -14.90 6.93
CA ALA A 501 12.51 -14.92 5.56
C ALA A 501 12.85 -13.46 5.23
N PRO A 502 13.62 -13.12 4.18
CA PRO A 502 13.82 -11.74 3.80
C PRO A 502 12.48 -11.14 3.35
N PHE A 503 11.74 -10.54 4.28
CA PHE A 503 10.56 -9.75 3.97
C PHE A 503 10.99 -8.31 3.73
N GLY A 504 10.59 -7.79 2.58
CA GLY A 504 10.89 -6.43 2.13
C GLY A 504 9.66 -5.56 2.25
N TYR A 505 9.74 -4.37 1.65
CA TYR A 505 8.61 -3.47 1.43
C TYR A 505 7.39 -4.28 0.99
N TRP A 506 6.23 -4.11 1.62
CA TRP A 506 5.13 -5.09 1.59
C TRP A 506 4.39 -5.26 0.25
N ASP A 507 4.83 -4.55 -0.80
CA ASP A 507 4.55 -4.84 -2.21
C ASP A 507 5.51 -5.88 -2.82
N SER A 508 6.47 -6.36 -2.02
CA SER A 508 7.72 -7.00 -2.42
C SER A 508 8.34 -7.80 -1.26
N PRO A 509 7.91 -9.07 -1.04
CA PRO A 509 8.30 -9.91 0.09
C PRO A 509 9.73 -10.49 -0.08
N MET A 510 10.69 -9.60 -0.33
CA MET A 510 12.02 -9.95 -0.83
C MET A 510 13.17 -9.44 0.04
N GLY A 511 12.91 -8.65 1.08
CA GLY A 511 13.84 -8.27 2.15
C GLY A 511 15.20 -7.83 1.64
N CYS A 512 16.24 -8.62 1.96
CA CYS A 512 17.61 -8.38 1.51
C CYS A 512 17.78 -8.38 -0.03
N LEU A 513 16.96 -9.12 -0.77
CA LEU A 513 17.06 -9.25 -2.22
C LEU A 513 16.64 -7.96 -2.96
N LEU A 514 15.66 -7.22 -2.44
CA LEU A 514 15.15 -6.00 -3.05
C LEU A 514 15.39 -4.74 -2.21
N LEU A 515 16.50 -4.71 -1.45
CA LEU A 515 17.00 -3.45 -0.93
C LEU A 515 17.27 -2.47 -2.08
N GLU A 516 17.13 -1.19 -1.78
CA GLU A 516 17.38 -0.09 -2.70
C GLU A 516 18.55 0.79 -2.21
N SER A 517 19.09 1.59 -3.12
CA SER A 517 20.05 2.66 -2.81
C SER A 517 21.26 2.17 -1.98
N ASN A 518 21.70 2.95 -0.98
CA ASN A 518 22.85 2.62 -0.13
C ASN A 518 22.71 1.28 0.60
N SER A 519 21.50 0.87 0.97
CA SER A 519 21.26 -0.41 1.64
C SER A 519 21.60 -1.59 0.73
N HIS A 520 21.23 -1.49 -0.55
CA HIS A 520 21.62 -2.45 -1.58
C HIS A 520 23.14 -2.50 -1.74
N GLN A 521 23.76 -1.36 -2.05
CA GLN A 521 25.20 -1.26 -2.30
C GLN A 521 26.05 -1.81 -1.14
N ARG A 522 25.67 -1.53 0.11
CA ARG A 522 26.38 -2.06 1.28
C ARG A 522 26.24 -3.58 1.41
N LEU A 523 25.05 -4.11 1.15
CA LEU A 523 24.80 -5.55 1.27
C LEU A 523 25.50 -6.33 0.15
N THR A 524 25.52 -5.80 -1.08
CA THR A 524 26.05 -6.49 -2.27
C THR A 524 27.50 -6.14 -2.57
N CYS A 525 28.21 -5.43 -1.69
CA CYS A 525 29.60 -5.05 -1.91
C CYS A 525 30.56 -6.24 -2.10
N CYS A 526 30.29 -7.36 -1.42
CA CYS A 526 30.99 -8.62 -1.62
C CYS A 526 30.09 -9.83 -1.33
N GLU A 527 30.37 -10.96 -1.99
CA GLU A 527 29.54 -12.17 -1.84
C GLU A 527 29.57 -12.70 -0.40
N THR A 528 30.73 -12.66 0.26
CA THR A 528 30.86 -13.22 1.62
C THR A 528 29.95 -12.51 2.61
N ASP A 529 29.91 -11.18 2.59
CA ASP A 529 29.07 -10.40 3.50
C ASP A 529 27.60 -10.50 3.12
N TYR A 530 27.27 -10.53 1.82
CA TYR A 530 25.92 -10.80 1.33
C TYR A 530 25.38 -12.12 1.90
N ARG A 531 26.11 -13.23 1.73
CA ARG A 531 25.70 -14.56 2.21
C ARG A 531 25.59 -14.60 3.73
N LYS A 532 26.58 -14.06 4.45
CA LYS A 532 26.57 -14.03 5.93
C LYS A 532 25.45 -13.16 6.47
N GLY A 533 25.21 -11.98 5.90
CA GLY A 533 24.12 -11.08 6.29
C GLY A 533 22.74 -11.72 6.11
N CYS A 534 22.54 -12.47 5.01
CA CYS A 534 21.31 -13.22 4.79
C CYS A 534 21.05 -14.31 5.85
N ILE A 535 22.11 -14.88 6.44
CA ILE A 535 22.07 -15.96 7.42
C ILE A 535 22.03 -15.44 8.86
N SER A 536 22.78 -14.40 9.19
CA SER A 536 22.85 -13.87 10.55
C SER A 536 21.57 -13.16 10.95
N ARG A 537 20.97 -12.41 10.01
CA ARG A 537 19.86 -11.48 10.24
C ARG A 537 20.12 -10.46 11.34
N GLU A 538 21.40 -10.19 11.59
CA GLU A 538 21.86 -9.10 12.45
C GLU A 538 21.84 -7.82 11.62
N VAL A 539 20.98 -6.87 11.97
CA VAL A 539 20.76 -5.65 11.18
C VAL A 539 20.88 -4.40 12.03
N LEU A 540 21.19 -3.28 11.38
CA LEU A 540 20.84 -1.94 11.82
C LEU A 540 19.81 -1.41 10.82
N ARG A 541 18.57 -1.22 11.26
CA ARG A 541 17.51 -0.53 10.52
C ARG A 541 17.23 0.80 11.20
N LEU A 542 17.50 1.92 10.53
CA LEU A 542 17.42 3.23 11.16
C LEU A 542 17.09 4.35 10.15
N ALA A 543 16.09 5.16 10.47
CA ALA A 543 15.84 6.39 9.73
C ALA A 543 16.94 7.42 10.01
N LYS A 544 17.42 8.11 8.98
CA LYS A 544 18.44 9.17 9.14
C LYS A 544 17.94 10.40 9.88
N ARG A 545 16.63 10.63 9.83
CA ARG A 545 15.94 11.80 10.40
C ARG A 545 14.51 11.47 10.75
N LEU A 546 13.88 12.34 11.53
CA LEU A 546 12.44 12.29 11.75
C LEU A 546 11.73 12.41 10.40
N THR A 547 11.01 11.34 10.00
CA THR A 547 10.38 11.27 8.67
C THR A 547 8.91 10.91 8.82
N ILE A 548 8.02 11.74 8.28
CA ILE A 548 6.58 11.49 8.26
C ILE A 548 6.23 10.65 7.04
N SER A 549 5.41 9.64 7.22
CA SER A 549 4.90 8.82 6.13
C SER A 549 3.42 8.51 6.27
N ASP A 550 2.77 8.28 5.14
CA ASP A 550 1.51 7.54 5.10
C ASP A 550 1.72 6.02 5.01
N ALA A 551 2.99 5.60 4.95
CA ALA A 551 3.38 4.24 4.62
C ALA A 551 3.01 3.19 5.69
N THR A 552 2.86 1.96 5.19
CA THR A 552 2.33 0.75 5.80
C THR A 552 3.38 -0.10 6.54
N PHE A 553 4.62 0.35 6.64
CA PHE A 553 5.67 -0.44 7.28
C PHE A 553 5.57 -0.31 8.81
N SER A 554 5.19 -1.40 9.46
CA SER A 554 5.24 -1.52 10.92
C SER A 554 5.97 -2.80 11.30
N MET A 555 7.10 -2.67 12.00
CA MET A 555 7.59 -3.73 12.88
C MET A 555 7.11 -3.36 14.28
N SER A 556 6.23 -4.16 14.87
CA SER A 556 5.63 -3.84 16.17
C SER A 556 6.51 -4.14 17.37
N THR A 557 7.77 -4.53 17.15
CA THR A 557 8.72 -4.77 18.24
C THR A 557 8.70 -3.57 19.19
N PHE A 558 8.54 -2.35 18.65
CA PHE A 558 8.41 -1.13 19.45
C PHE A 558 7.63 -0.04 18.69
N MET A 559 6.51 0.42 19.24
CA MET A 559 5.65 1.44 18.64
C MET A 559 5.12 2.39 19.70
N GLY A 560 5.27 3.70 19.50
CA GLY A 560 4.50 4.69 20.26
C GLY A 560 3.13 4.87 19.61
N LEU A 561 2.07 4.74 20.39
CA LEU A 561 0.68 4.74 19.91
C LEU A 561 -0.13 5.82 20.63
N ASP A 562 -0.89 6.62 19.86
CA ASP A 562 -1.84 7.58 20.41
C ASP A 562 -3.27 7.01 20.38
N HIS A 563 -3.65 6.36 21.48
CA HIS A 563 -4.97 5.74 21.61
C HIS A 563 -5.99 6.66 22.29
N ARG A 564 -5.73 7.98 22.33
CA ARG A 564 -6.78 8.99 22.56
C ARG A 564 -7.70 9.11 21.35
N ALA A 565 -7.18 8.79 20.17
CA ALA A 565 -7.96 8.54 18.97
C ALA A 565 -8.23 7.04 18.81
N LEU A 566 -9.23 6.69 18.00
CA LEU A 566 -9.45 5.31 17.61
C LEU A 566 -8.20 4.78 16.88
N LEU A 567 -7.73 3.61 17.27
CA LEU A 567 -6.75 2.82 16.52
C LEU A 567 -7.46 1.54 16.04
N PRO A 568 -7.12 0.97 14.88
CA PRO A 568 -7.72 -0.28 14.44
C PRO A 568 -7.21 -1.47 15.28
N PRO A 569 -7.94 -2.60 15.29
CA PRO A 569 -7.45 -3.82 15.90
C PRO A 569 -6.30 -4.43 15.10
N TYR A 570 -5.44 -5.18 15.79
CA TYR A 570 -4.55 -6.15 15.17
C TYR A 570 -5.32 -7.38 14.73
N PHE A 571 -4.89 -8.00 13.63
CA PHE A 571 -5.35 -9.34 13.27
C PHE A 571 -4.94 -10.32 14.39
N PRO A 572 -5.88 -11.03 15.04
CA PRO A 572 -5.61 -11.65 16.34
C PRO A 572 -4.61 -12.82 16.33
N VAL A 573 -4.57 -13.59 15.25
CA VAL A 573 -3.85 -14.86 15.17
C VAL A 573 -2.78 -14.85 14.09
N GLN A 574 -1.85 -15.80 14.15
CA GLN A 574 -0.71 -15.91 13.23
C GLN A 574 0.23 -14.69 13.26
N ARG A 575 1.29 -14.75 12.44
CA ARG A 575 2.28 -13.66 12.31
C ARG A 575 1.80 -12.62 11.30
N GLY A 576 2.44 -11.46 11.30
CA GLY A 576 2.19 -10.39 10.32
C GLY A 576 1.07 -9.43 10.70
N GLN A 577 0.57 -9.52 11.93
CA GLN A 577 -0.45 -8.65 12.50
C GLN A 577 -0.08 -7.16 12.44
N ASP A 578 1.21 -6.82 12.47
CA ASP A 578 1.71 -5.44 12.45
C ASP A 578 1.49 -4.78 11.10
N ILE A 579 1.65 -5.57 10.05
CA ILE A 579 1.43 -5.17 8.66
C ILE A 579 -0.06 -4.92 8.46
N LEU A 580 -0.90 -5.83 8.95
CA LEU A 580 -2.35 -5.72 8.84
C LEU A 580 -2.86 -4.51 9.63
N PHE A 581 -2.30 -4.23 10.81
CA PHE A 581 -2.55 -3.00 11.55
C PHE A 581 -2.17 -1.76 10.72
N GLY A 582 -0.93 -1.69 10.22
CA GLY A 582 -0.44 -0.55 9.43
C GLY A 582 -1.25 -0.32 8.14
N MET A 583 -1.62 -1.39 7.44
CA MET A 583 -2.50 -1.33 6.27
C MET A 583 -3.90 -0.86 6.61
N THR A 584 -4.47 -1.29 7.73
CA THR A 584 -5.78 -0.83 8.17
C THR A 584 -5.76 0.66 8.51
N VAL A 585 -4.69 1.15 9.17
CA VAL A 585 -4.49 2.60 9.39
C VAL A 585 -4.45 3.34 8.06
N TRP A 586 -3.63 2.88 7.10
CA TRP A 586 -3.49 3.52 5.79
C TRP A 586 -4.81 3.55 4.99
N GLN A 587 -5.59 2.48 5.04
CA GLN A 587 -6.85 2.40 4.32
C GLN A 587 -7.96 3.25 4.94
N CYS A 588 -8.09 3.24 6.26
CA CYS A 588 -9.27 3.79 6.93
C CYS A 588 -9.04 5.17 7.57
N PHE A 589 -7.80 5.54 7.92
CA PHE A 589 -7.50 6.73 8.73
C PHE A 589 -6.79 7.81 7.91
N LYS A 590 -7.55 8.55 7.10
CA LYS A 590 -7.01 9.49 6.08
C LYS A 590 -6.40 10.75 6.65
N SER A 591 -6.70 11.08 7.90
CA SER A 591 -6.10 12.20 8.63
C SER A 591 -4.97 11.75 9.56
N SER A 592 -4.48 10.52 9.39
CA SER A 592 -3.49 9.92 10.28
C SER A 592 -2.19 9.60 9.55
N TYR A 593 -1.09 9.73 10.28
CA TYR A 593 0.27 9.54 9.77
C TYR A 593 1.13 8.74 10.76
N PHE A 594 2.20 8.18 10.20
CA PHE A 594 3.29 7.54 10.93
C PHE A 594 4.48 8.51 10.97
N ALA A 595 5.25 8.49 12.07
CA ALA A 595 6.53 9.17 12.14
C ALA A 595 7.65 8.20 12.48
N HIS A 596 8.66 8.14 11.62
CA HIS A 596 9.85 7.30 11.78
C HIS A 596 10.94 8.09 12.49
N LEU A 597 11.42 7.57 13.61
CA LEU A 597 12.32 8.25 14.52
C LEU A 597 13.78 7.92 14.19
N PRO A 598 14.70 8.90 14.31
CA PRO A 598 16.13 8.69 14.08
C PRO A 598 16.83 8.10 15.32
N VAL A 599 16.23 7.06 15.91
CA VAL A 599 16.77 6.31 17.05
C VAL A 599 16.44 4.84 16.85
N ALA A 600 17.34 3.92 17.20
CA ALA A 600 17.09 2.48 17.17
C ALA A 600 17.24 1.84 18.55
N LEU A 601 16.49 0.77 18.80
CA LEU A 601 16.58 -0.03 20.03
C LEU A 601 17.17 -1.41 19.77
N LEU A 602 17.78 -1.99 20.81
CA LEU A 602 18.34 -3.33 20.76
C LEU A 602 17.24 -4.39 20.80
N HIS A 603 17.16 -5.20 19.74
CA HIS A 603 16.37 -6.42 19.72
C HIS A 603 17.27 -7.64 19.91
N THR A 604 17.00 -8.41 20.95
CA THR A 604 17.86 -9.52 21.38
C THR A 604 17.01 -10.65 21.93
N PRO A 605 16.51 -11.56 21.08
CA PRO A 605 15.74 -12.71 21.54
C PRO A 605 16.58 -13.55 22.51
N VAL A 606 15.91 -14.11 23.53
CA VAL A 606 16.55 -14.97 24.54
C VAL A 606 17.19 -16.20 23.89
N GLU A 607 16.52 -16.75 22.88
CA GLU A 607 17.03 -17.85 22.07
C GLU A 607 17.53 -17.32 20.72
N GLN A 608 18.78 -17.65 20.38
CA GLN A 608 19.36 -17.24 19.12
C GLN A 608 18.70 -17.99 17.96
N ARG A 609 18.21 -17.23 16.98
CA ARG A 609 17.64 -17.80 15.75
C ARG A 609 18.76 -18.24 14.82
N HIS A 610 18.52 -19.34 14.11
CA HIS A 610 19.45 -19.90 13.14
C HIS A 610 18.74 -20.03 11.80
N PHE A 611 19.40 -19.54 10.75
CA PHE A 611 18.82 -19.50 9.41
C PHE A 611 19.74 -20.23 8.42
N TRP A 612 19.13 -20.84 7.41
CA TRP A 612 19.85 -21.62 6.41
C TRP A 612 20.04 -20.78 5.13
N PRO A 613 21.10 -21.00 4.33
CA PRO A 613 21.33 -20.22 3.11
C PRO A 613 20.13 -20.14 2.16
N ASP A 614 19.40 -21.24 1.95
CA ASP A 614 18.24 -21.29 1.05
C ASP A 614 16.95 -20.71 1.64
N GLU A 615 16.94 -20.32 2.92
CA GLU A 615 15.76 -19.75 3.56
C GLU A 615 15.34 -18.41 2.94
N ILE A 616 16.26 -17.74 2.23
CA ILE A 616 15.95 -16.54 1.44
C ILE A 616 14.93 -16.78 0.33
N PHE A 617 14.77 -18.03 -0.11
CA PHE A 617 13.80 -18.44 -1.13
C PHE A 617 12.50 -19.00 -0.55
N ARG A 618 12.40 -19.13 0.78
CA ARG A 618 11.24 -19.77 1.44
C ARG A 618 9.90 -19.14 1.02
N THR A 619 9.86 -17.82 0.85
CA THR A 619 8.65 -17.08 0.46
C THR A 619 8.27 -17.22 -1.01
N ALA A 620 9.15 -17.75 -1.86
CA ALA A 620 8.82 -18.02 -3.25
C ALA A 620 7.89 -19.24 -3.38
N SER A 621 7.95 -20.19 -2.44
CA SER A 621 7.31 -21.51 -2.58
C SER A 621 5.91 -21.62 -1.97
N GLY A 622 5.44 -20.64 -1.20
CA GLY A 622 4.09 -20.64 -0.63
C GLY A 622 3.66 -19.32 0.00
N SER A 623 2.42 -19.29 0.49
CA SER A 623 1.79 -18.14 1.13
C SER A 623 1.69 -18.35 2.65
N ASP A 624 1.43 -17.27 3.37
CA ASP A 624 1.06 -17.27 4.79
C ASP A 624 -0.27 -16.53 4.99
N THR A 625 -0.81 -16.61 6.21
CA THR A 625 -2.10 -16.00 6.56
C THR A 625 -2.07 -14.48 6.40
N ALA A 626 -0.95 -13.83 6.72
CA ALA A 626 -0.80 -12.38 6.55
C ALA A 626 -0.92 -11.96 5.09
N LYS A 627 -0.22 -12.65 4.17
CA LYS A 627 -0.27 -12.37 2.73
C LYS A 627 -1.68 -12.55 2.17
N LEU A 628 -2.41 -13.56 2.64
CA LEU A 628 -3.82 -13.77 2.30
C LEU A 628 -4.66 -12.54 2.71
N MET A 629 -4.51 -12.07 3.95
CA MET A 629 -5.24 -10.89 4.44
C MET A 629 -4.85 -9.61 3.68
N VAL A 630 -3.56 -9.44 3.35
CA VAL A 630 -3.07 -8.33 2.50
C VAL A 630 -3.80 -8.30 1.16
N TYR A 631 -4.03 -9.46 0.52
CA TYR A 631 -4.79 -9.53 -0.73
C TYR A 631 -6.24 -9.03 -0.54
N CYS A 632 -6.92 -9.44 0.53
CA CYS A 632 -8.27 -8.95 0.82
C CYS A 632 -8.31 -7.45 1.05
N LEU A 633 -7.39 -6.92 1.85
CA LEU A 633 -7.32 -5.49 2.13
C LEU A 633 -7.10 -4.72 0.82
N ARG A 634 -6.24 -5.18 -0.09
CA ARG A 634 -5.96 -4.48 -1.35
C ARG A 634 -7.15 -4.39 -2.31
N THR A 635 -8.11 -5.31 -2.23
CA THR A 635 -9.30 -5.25 -3.09
C THR A 635 -10.36 -4.29 -2.59
N PHE A 636 -10.20 -3.74 -1.38
CA PHE A 636 -11.10 -2.72 -0.85
C PHE A 636 -10.97 -1.42 -1.66
N GLN A 637 -12.08 -1.00 -2.29
CA GLN A 637 -12.16 0.31 -2.93
C GLN A 637 -12.38 1.37 -1.86
N GLN A 638 -11.38 2.22 -1.65
CA GLN A 638 -11.41 3.24 -0.61
C GLN A 638 -12.64 4.15 -0.76
N THR A 639 -13.43 4.25 0.30
CA THR A 639 -14.55 5.20 0.40
C THR A 639 -14.02 6.53 0.94
N ASN A 640 -14.39 7.65 0.31
CA ASN A 640 -13.96 9.00 0.74
C ASN A 640 -14.80 9.52 1.91
N HIS A 641 -15.08 8.72 2.94
CA HIS A 641 -15.71 9.27 4.14
C HIS A 641 -14.65 10.05 4.94
N ALA A 642 -15.03 11.23 5.43
CA ALA A 642 -14.23 11.98 6.40
C ALA A 642 -14.16 11.32 7.79
N ASP A 643 -14.90 10.22 7.99
CA ASP A 643 -15.11 9.55 9.28
C ASP A 643 -14.39 8.19 9.32
N ASP A 644 -13.36 8.10 10.15
CA ASP A 644 -12.53 6.91 10.33
C ASP A 644 -13.34 5.68 10.80
N ILE A 645 -14.40 5.87 11.58
CA ILE A 645 -15.27 4.78 12.07
C ILE A 645 -16.01 4.15 10.89
N LYS A 646 -16.60 4.97 10.02
CA LYS A 646 -17.32 4.50 8.83
C LYS A 646 -16.39 3.80 7.86
N ASN A 647 -15.17 4.31 7.69
CA ASN A 647 -14.16 3.67 6.86
C ASN A 647 -13.77 2.29 7.40
N LEU A 648 -13.61 2.15 8.71
CA LEU A 648 -13.29 0.87 9.36
C LEU A 648 -14.44 -0.13 9.23
N GLN A 649 -15.69 0.32 9.41
CA GLN A 649 -16.88 -0.49 9.21
C GLN A 649 -17.08 -0.92 7.77
N ALA A 650 -16.84 -0.03 6.80
CA ALA A 650 -16.91 -0.36 5.38
C ALA A 650 -15.86 -1.41 4.98
N LEU A 651 -14.64 -1.30 5.50
CA LEU A 651 -13.61 -2.32 5.31
C LEU A 651 -14.01 -3.65 5.96
N GLY A 652 -14.56 -3.60 7.18
CA GLY A 652 -15.08 -4.78 7.86
C GLY A 652 -16.17 -5.50 7.05
N GLN A 653 -17.11 -4.73 6.49
CA GLN A 653 -18.16 -5.26 5.61
C GLN A 653 -17.59 -5.91 4.35
N HIS A 654 -16.63 -5.25 3.69
CA HIS A 654 -15.94 -5.82 2.51
C HIS A 654 -15.30 -7.17 2.81
N LEU A 655 -14.60 -7.30 3.95
CA LEU A 655 -14.03 -8.59 4.35
C LEU A 655 -15.09 -9.64 4.68
N MET A 656 -16.20 -9.25 5.32
CA MET A 656 -17.32 -10.17 5.54
C MET A 656 -17.94 -10.64 4.22
N ASP A 657 -18.05 -9.77 3.22
CA ASP A 657 -18.57 -10.13 1.90
C ASP A 657 -17.65 -11.14 1.19
N LEU A 658 -16.33 -10.92 1.23
CA LEU A 658 -15.34 -11.89 0.74
C LEU A 658 -15.45 -13.23 1.50
N GLY A 659 -15.52 -13.17 2.83
CA GLY A 659 -15.62 -14.36 3.68
C GLY A 659 -16.95 -15.11 3.53
N SER A 660 -17.99 -14.48 2.99
CA SER A 660 -19.33 -15.06 2.79
C SER A 660 -19.54 -15.66 1.40
N MET A 661 -18.54 -15.56 0.51
CA MET A 661 -18.59 -16.18 -0.83
C MET A 661 -18.78 -17.70 -0.74
N SER A 662 -19.23 -18.33 -1.83
CA SER A 662 -19.12 -19.79 -1.93
C SER A 662 -17.64 -20.20 -1.80
N LEU A 663 -17.35 -21.36 -1.21
CA LEU A 663 -15.97 -21.80 -1.04
C LEU A 663 -15.23 -21.87 -2.39
N SER A 664 -15.91 -22.27 -3.47
CA SER A 664 -15.35 -22.27 -4.82
C SER A 664 -14.98 -20.87 -5.32
N ASP A 665 -15.84 -19.88 -5.11
CA ASP A 665 -15.57 -18.49 -5.53
C ASP A 665 -14.46 -17.86 -4.70
N PHE A 666 -14.43 -18.15 -3.40
CA PHE A 666 -13.37 -17.73 -2.49
C PHE A 666 -12.00 -18.28 -2.95
N ILE A 667 -11.92 -19.58 -3.23
CA ILE A 667 -10.70 -20.21 -3.74
C ILE A 667 -10.28 -19.58 -5.08
N TYR A 668 -11.23 -19.39 -6.01
CA TYR A 668 -10.96 -18.79 -7.30
C TYR A 668 -10.43 -17.36 -7.17
N PHE A 669 -11.05 -16.55 -6.31
CA PHE A 669 -10.61 -15.19 -6.00
C PHE A 669 -9.14 -15.18 -5.57
N PHE A 670 -8.74 -16.03 -4.62
CA PHE A 670 -7.35 -16.07 -4.14
C PHE A 670 -6.36 -16.62 -5.17
N GLN A 671 -6.77 -17.57 -6.01
CA GLN A 671 -5.93 -18.02 -7.12
C GLN A 671 -5.64 -16.88 -8.10
N VAL A 672 -6.62 -16.02 -8.40
CA VAL A 672 -6.43 -14.85 -9.25
C VAL A 672 -5.54 -13.81 -8.56
N GLN A 673 -5.79 -13.48 -7.29
CA GLN A 673 -4.99 -12.51 -6.55
C GLN A 673 -3.53 -12.94 -6.40
N ALA A 674 -3.29 -14.21 -6.07
CA ALA A 674 -1.94 -14.74 -5.93
C ALA A 674 -1.15 -14.68 -7.25
N LYS A 675 -1.79 -15.01 -8.38
CA LYS A 675 -1.16 -14.90 -9.71
C LYS A 675 -0.88 -13.45 -10.09
N HIS A 676 -1.84 -12.55 -9.87
CA HIS A 676 -1.68 -11.14 -10.19
C HIS A 676 -0.53 -10.51 -9.40
N HIS A 677 -0.53 -10.69 -8.07
CA HIS A 677 0.56 -10.20 -7.22
C HIS A 677 1.89 -10.83 -7.60
N GLY A 678 1.88 -12.12 -7.92
CA GLY A 678 3.05 -12.82 -8.41
C GLY A 678 3.70 -12.24 -9.65
N HIS A 679 2.87 -11.84 -10.61
CA HIS A 679 3.34 -11.17 -11.82
C HIS A 679 3.99 -9.82 -11.51
N LEU A 680 3.36 -9.01 -10.65
CA LEU A 680 3.91 -7.71 -10.22
C LEU A 680 5.29 -7.88 -9.54
N LEU A 681 5.47 -8.94 -8.75
CA LEU A 681 6.77 -9.25 -8.14
C LEU A 681 7.83 -9.61 -9.17
N ILE A 682 7.47 -10.39 -10.19
CA ILE A 682 8.36 -10.75 -11.30
C ILE A 682 8.76 -9.48 -12.07
N GLU A 683 7.81 -8.64 -12.44
CA GLU A 683 8.09 -7.36 -13.12
C GLU A 683 9.01 -6.46 -12.29
N LEU A 684 8.79 -6.39 -10.97
CA LEU A 684 9.65 -5.62 -10.07
C LEU A 684 11.08 -6.17 -10.05
N MET A 685 11.25 -7.49 -9.98
CA MET A 685 12.56 -8.14 -10.02
C MET A 685 13.28 -7.94 -11.36
N GLU A 686 12.56 -8.10 -12.47
CA GLU A 686 13.10 -7.86 -13.82
C GLU A 686 13.56 -6.41 -13.99
N ARG A 687 12.73 -5.46 -13.54
CA ARG A 687 13.09 -4.05 -13.53
C ARG A 687 14.36 -3.80 -12.70
N ARG A 688 14.44 -4.34 -11.49
CA ARG A 688 15.63 -4.18 -10.62
C ARG A 688 16.89 -4.78 -11.22
N LEU A 689 16.79 -5.94 -11.90
CA LEU A 689 17.91 -6.51 -12.65
C LEU A 689 18.34 -5.63 -13.84
N SER A 690 17.41 -4.89 -14.44
CA SER A 690 17.70 -4.01 -15.59
C SER A 690 18.25 -2.63 -15.21
N GLU A 691 17.90 -2.12 -14.02
CA GLU A 691 18.31 -0.79 -13.54
C GLU A 691 19.76 -0.76 -13.01
N GLU A 692 20.32 -1.92 -12.69
CA GLU A 692 21.64 -2.04 -12.05
C GLU A 692 22.65 -2.68 -13.04
N GLU A 693 23.16 -1.89 -14.00
CA GLU A 693 24.11 -2.34 -15.05
C GLU A 693 25.38 -3.04 -14.50
N GLU A 694 25.77 -2.75 -13.24
CA GLU A 694 26.94 -3.32 -12.55
C GLU A 694 26.59 -4.29 -11.40
N SER A 695 25.36 -4.82 -11.38
CA SER A 695 24.92 -5.69 -10.29
C SER A 695 25.79 -6.95 -10.13
N PRO A 696 26.24 -7.29 -8.91
CA PRO A 696 27.06 -8.48 -8.69
C PRO A 696 26.37 -9.77 -9.10
N ALA A 697 27.10 -10.64 -9.80
CA ALA A 697 26.54 -11.87 -10.39
C ALA A 697 25.86 -12.79 -9.35
N PHE A 698 26.41 -12.88 -8.13
CA PHE A 698 25.84 -13.72 -7.07
C PHE A 698 24.45 -13.26 -6.61
N TRP A 699 24.22 -11.95 -6.51
CA TRP A 699 22.92 -11.38 -6.14
C TRP A 699 21.93 -11.53 -7.31
N ALA A 700 22.36 -11.20 -8.53
CA ALA A 700 21.53 -11.33 -9.72
C ALA A 700 21.07 -12.78 -9.95
N ASN A 701 21.94 -13.76 -9.66
CA ASN A 701 21.60 -15.18 -9.73
C ASN A 701 20.57 -15.59 -8.67
N ASP A 702 20.65 -15.06 -7.46
CA ASP A 702 19.63 -15.31 -6.42
C ASP A 702 18.28 -14.71 -6.81
N ILE A 703 18.24 -13.49 -7.37
CA ILE A 703 16.98 -12.90 -7.90
C ILE A 703 16.38 -13.82 -8.96
N LYS A 704 17.17 -14.25 -9.94
CA LYS A 704 16.71 -15.17 -11.01
C LYS A 704 16.22 -16.50 -10.44
N LYS A 705 16.93 -17.07 -9.46
CA LYS A 705 16.51 -18.29 -8.76
C LYS A 705 15.17 -18.09 -8.03
N TYR A 706 14.99 -16.96 -7.35
CA TYR A 706 13.73 -16.61 -6.69
C TYR A 706 12.59 -16.50 -7.70
N MET A 707 12.79 -15.76 -8.80
CA MET A 707 11.80 -15.62 -9.89
C MET A 707 11.40 -16.99 -10.46
N GLN A 708 12.37 -17.86 -10.74
CA GLN A 708 12.12 -19.18 -11.29
C GLN A 708 11.29 -20.04 -10.32
N GLN A 709 11.63 -20.04 -9.03
CA GLN A 709 10.86 -20.77 -8.01
C GLN A 709 9.44 -20.23 -7.88
N LEU A 710 9.30 -18.90 -7.90
CA LEU A 710 8.01 -18.23 -7.81
C LEU A 710 7.11 -18.57 -9.01
N GLN A 711 7.66 -18.55 -10.23
CA GLN A 711 6.97 -18.98 -11.46
C GLN A 711 6.51 -20.43 -11.40
N GLN A 712 7.37 -21.35 -10.93
CA GLN A 712 7.03 -22.75 -10.74
C GLN A 712 5.94 -22.95 -9.68
N ALA A 713 5.96 -22.13 -8.64
CA ALA A 713 5.01 -22.21 -7.54
C ALA A 713 3.59 -21.77 -7.95
N PHE A 714 3.45 -20.71 -8.78
CA PHE A 714 2.13 -20.21 -9.21
C PHE A 714 1.33 -21.14 -10.12
N ILE A 715 1.98 -22.15 -10.71
CA ILE A 715 1.28 -23.18 -11.49
C ILE A 715 0.44 -24.08 -10.55
N LYS A 716 0.80 -24.17 -9.27
CA LYS A 716 0.13 -25.03 -8.31
C LYS A 716 -1.23 -24.42 -7.89
N PRO A 717 -2.35 -25.16 -8.01
CA PRO A 717 -3.68 -24.66 -7.64
C PRO A 717 -3.82 -24.20 -6.19
N ASN A 718 -3.00 -24.75 -5.29
CA ASN A 718 -3.01 -24.49 -3.86
C ASN A 718 -1.92 -23.51 -3.40
N TYR A 719 -1.22 -22.81 -4.31
CA TYR A 719 -0.18 -21.85 -3.93
C TYR A 719 -0.68 -20.73 -3.00
N TRP A 720 -1.92 -20.29 -3.19
CA TRP A 720 -2.55 -19.25 -2.37
C TRP A 720 -2.75 -19.67 -0.90
N MET A 721 -2.74 -20.98 -0.63
CA MET A 721 -3.10 -21.54 0.66
C MET A 721 -2.03 -21.20 1.71
N PRO A 722 -2.44 -20.70 2.90
CA PRO A 722 -1.51 -20.32 3.95
C PRO A 722 -0.85 -21.55 4.60
N LEU A 723 0.48 -21.64 4.49
CA LEU A 723 1.25 -22.76 5.02
C LEU A 723 1.29 -22.78 6.56
N ASP A 724 1.15 -21.63 7.20
CA ASP A 724 1.13 -21.47 8.66
C ASP A 724 -0.15 -22.00 9.32
N LEU A 725 -1.17 -22.37 8.55
CA LEU A 725 -2.38 -23.06 9.02
C LEU A 725 -2.34 -24.58 8.87
N MET A 726 -1.38 -25.13 8.12
CA MET A 726 -1.33 -26.56 7.75
C MET A 726 -1.05 -27.51 8.91
N SER A 727 -0.45 -27.03 10.00
CA SER A 727 -0.06 -27.90 11.12
C SER A 727 -1.27 -28.60 11.74
N GLY A 728 -1.34 -29.92 11.59
CA GLY A 728 -2.43 -30.75 12.12
C GLY A 728 -3.76 -30.60 11.37
N ARG A 729 -3.77 -30.03 10.17
CA ARG A 729 -4.98 -29.82 9.34
C ARG A 729 -4.80 -30.38 7.93
N THR A 730 -5.91 -30.83 7.35
CA THR A 730 -6.04 -31.20 5.94
C THR A 730 -6.15 -29.95 5.06
N ILE A 731 -6.00 -30.12 3.74
CA ILE A 731 -6.15 -29.02 2.77
C ILE A 731 -7.54 -28.39 2.88
N ASP A 732 -8.60 -29.20 2.92
CA ASP A 732 -9.99 -28.71 2.96
C ASP A 732 -10.27 -27.92 4.25
N GLU A 733 -9.75 -28.39 5.40
CA GLU A 733 -9.85 -27.67 6.67
C GLU A 733 -9.14 -26.32 6.61
N VAL A 734 -7.98 -26.22 5.96
CA VAL A 734 -7.26 -24.95 5.80
C VAL A 734 -8.00 -24.00 4.86
N GLN A 735 -8.63 -24.49 3.79
CA GLN A 735 -9.44 -23.65 2.91
C GLN A 735 -10.62 -23.03 3.65
N ILE A 736 -11.38 -23.86 4.39
CA ILE A 736 -12.51 -23.41 5.20
C ILE A 736 -12.06 -22.45 6.30
N LEU A 737 -10.97 -22.77 6.99
CA LEU A 737 -10.44 -21.90 8.05
C LEU A 737 -9.96 -20.56 7.50
N SER A 738 -9.30 -20.55 6.33
CA SER A 738 -8.86 -19.30 5.68
C SER A 738 -10.05 -18.38 5.39
N GLN A 739 -11.15 -18.93 4.86
CA GLN A 739 -12.40 -18.20 4.64
C GLN A 739 -12.99 -17.67 5.94
N LYS A 740 -13.07 -18.53 6.96
CA LYS A 740 -13.58 -18.16 8.28
C LYS A 740 -12.79 -17.02 8.91
N LEU A 741 -11.45 -17.05 8.83
CA LEU A 741 -10.59 -16.01 9.36
C LEU A 741 -10.78 -14.65 8.67
N VAL A 742 -10.98 -14.64 7.34
CA VAL A 742 -11.30 -13.41 6.60
C VAL A 742 -12.62 -12.82 7.10
N TYR A 743 -13.65 -13.65 7.25
CA TYR A 743 -14.94 -13.23 7.78
C TYR A 743 -14.84 -12.70 9.22
N GLN A 744 -14.19 -13.45 10.13
CA GLN A 744 -14.02 -13.07 11.53
C GLN A 744 -13.23 -11.77 11.68
N PHE A 745 -12.22 -11.53 10.85
CA PHE A 745 -11.51 -10.25 10.85
C PHE A 745 -12.39 -9.11 10.34
N GLY A 746 -13.22 -9.35 9.32
CA GLY A 746 -14.25 -8.41 8.89
C GLY A 746 -15.21 -8.02 10.02
N GLN A 747 -15.72 -9.01 10.76
CA GLN A 747 -16.57 -8.76 11.93
C GLN A 747 -15.83 -7.96 13.00
N LEU A 748 -14.57 -8.29 13.28
CA LEU A 748 -13.76 -7.57 14.26
C LEU A 748 -13.60 -6.11 13.86
N LEU A 749 -13.21 -5.82 12.63
CA LEU A 749 -13.07 -4.44 12.14
C LEU A 749 -14.39 -3.66 12.23
N TYR A 750 -15.51 -4.29 11.85
CA TYR A 750 -16.83 -3.67 11.89
C TYR A 750 -17.27 -3.30 13.31
N TRP A 751 -17.09 -4.22 14.27
CA TRP A 751 -17.54 -4.05 15.65
C TRP A 751 -16.50 -3.42 16.57
N TRP A 752 -15.26 -3.22 16.11
CA TRP A 752 -14.18 -2.66 16.91
C TRP A 752 -14.50 -1.29 17.55
N PRO A 753 -15.10 -0.31 16.83
CA PRO A 753 -15.47 0.97 17.45
C PRO A 753 -16.43 0.81 18.64
N THR A 754 -17.42 -0.09 18.51
CA THR A 754 -18.35 -0.44 19.59
C THR A 754 -17.63 -1.13 20.73
N LEU A 755 -16.72 -2.07 20.43
CA LEU A 755 -15.92 -2.76 21.45
C LEU A 755 -15.07 -1.78 22.28
N VAL A 756 -14.43 -0.81 21.63
CA VAL A 756 -13.68 0.27 22.30
C VAL A 756 -14.62 1.14 23.15
N GLY A 757 -15.78 1.50 22.62
CA GLY A 757 -16.80 2.29 23.34
C GLY A 757 -17.29 1.61 24.62
N VAL A 758 -17.72 0.35 24.51
CA VAL A 758 -18.20 -0.45 25.66
C VAL A 758 -17.08 -0.68 26.68
N THR A 759 -15.85 -0.93 26.23
CA THR A 759 -14.69 -1.05 27.13
C THR A 759 -14.47 0.24 27.92
N LYS A 760 -14.57 1.41 27.26
CA LYS A 760 -14.46 2.71 27.92
C LYS A 760 -15.56 2.92 28.97
N GLU A 761 -16.79 2.51 28.70
CA GLU A 761 -17.89 2.55 29.67
C GLU A 761 -17.62 1.68 30.90
N LEU A 762 -17.10 0.46 30.71
CA LEU A 762 -16.70 -0.41 31.82
C LEU A 762 -15.57 0.21 32.66
N TYR A 763 -14.60 0.87 32.03
CA TYR A 763 -13.52 1.54 32.77
C TYR A 763 -14.04 2.68 33.65
N LEU A 764 -15.02 3.43 33.15
CA LEU A 764 -15.69 4.48 33.95
C LEU A 764 -16.46 3.90 35.15
N GLN A 765 -16.82 2.61 35.11
CA GLN A 765 -17.45 1.89 36.22
C GLN A 765 -16.42 1.24 37.17
N GLY A 766 -15.12 1.48 36.96
CA GLY A 766 -14.02 0.89 37.74
C GLY A 766 -13.66 -0.54 37.35
N GLU A 767 -14.21 -1.03 36.23
CA GLU A 767 -13.99 -2.39 35.76
C GLU A 767 -12.81 -2.42 34.79
N HIS A 768 -11.60 -2.64 35.29
CA HIS A 768 -10.39 -2.63 34.47
C HIS A 768 -10.04 -4.01 33.92
N PHE A 769 -9.38 -4.01 32.75
CA PHE A 769 -8.97 -5.22 32.04
C PHE A 769 -7.78 -5.90 32.72
N ALA A 770 -6.73 -5.14 33.05
CA ALA A 770 -5.56 -5.61 33.78
C ALA A 770 -5.67 -5.31 35.29
N LYS A 771 -5.17 -6.24 36.11
CA LYS A 771 -5.14 -6.10 37.57
C LYS A 771 -3.87 -5.41 38.03
N ASP A 772 -3.99 -4.41 38.90
CA ASP A 772 -2.84 -3.78 39.55
C ASP A 772 -2.21 -4.72 40.58
N LEU A 773 -0.93 -5.04 40.40
CA LEU A 773 -0.16 -5.91 41.28
C LEU A 773 0.32 -5.21 42.56
N GLY A 774 0.27 -3.86 42.63
CA GLY A 774 0.58 -3.10 43.84
C GLY A 774 -0.55 -3.09 44.87
N SER A 775 -1.77 -3.46 44.46
CA SER A 775 -2.96 -3.60 45.31
C SER A 775 -3.08 -4.95 46.02
N LEU A 776 -2.13 -5.87 45.79
CA LEU A 776 -2.02 -7.22 46.35
C LEU A 776 -0.86 -7.30 47.34
#